data_AF-A0A9D3NR38-F1
#
_entry.id   AF-A0A9D3NR38-F1
#
_cell.length_a   1.000
_cell.length_b   1.000
_cell.length_c   1.000
_cell.angle_alpha   90.00
_cell.angle_beta   90.00
_cell.angle_gamma   90.00
#
_symmetry.space_group_name_H-M   'P 1'
#
loop_
_entity.id
_entity.type
_entity.pdbx_description
1 polymer ?
#
loop_
_entity_poly.entity_id
_entity_poly.type
_entity_poly.pdbx_seq_one_letter_code
_entity_poly.pdbx_strand_id
1 'polypeptide(L)'
;MATTSENIECMGSTMRRRHKGEISNLVEQSENSNSETVQQNEKYDKKEKVRLGTGTYWLTRTVLLRSIACMYFIAFTVAYNQNKQLIGDKGLTPCKDYLRSVKRYVGGKIGMAALTYAPTILWFLDWEDMNGNLDGIALVGLALSGFVLILGTANMIIMAVLWILYHSIVNIGQLCINIDPIMLAGWESQLLETGFLCIFLCPLWSLAQIPHNCPPSLISIWSFRWLIVRIMLGAGMIKIRGDRCWRDLTCMDYHYETQPVPNPISYYLHHSPWWFHRFETLSNHFIELVVPFFTFMGRRMCMVNGVLQILFQVVLIISGNLSFLNWLTIVPSLACFDDAALAFLFWPVQQTKWTLLKLQNEEAAGQTATKGMLIRRLVNVAFGILIAYLSVPVVINLLSPRQVMNTSFEPLRIVNTYGAFGSITKERTEVVFQGTLNVTHSDEGVVWEEYEFLCKPGALDRRPCLISPYHYRLDWLMWFAAFQTYEQNEWIIQIAGRLLANDSTVLSLIDHNPFQGKDKPRWIRGEHFRYKFTKPGSASAAKGKCEIHPDCCGGLDKVDFSKADMSVLYEIMKYIDLRGPSFCMAVITIIFNPIFWNVVARWEHRTRGLTRLFKSPYVACYSLGVVILLLNIYRSHSFMVAMEDQPKLELLDRVQVYYMGIALMLIGSQFVISSFLALGFTGTFLGDYFGILMEKKVTGFPFNFMDNPMYWGSTANYLGLALINASPIGVLLTAVVALCYKVAIAYEGPFTENIYQQRSLSCKHK
;
A
#
# COMPACT_ATOMS: atom_id res chain seq x y z
N MET A 1 -95.38 13.66 -37.40
CA MET A 1 -94.27 14.20 -38.20
C MET A 1 -93.43 13.00 -38.64
N ALA A 2 -93.85 12.38 -39.75
CA ALA A 2 -93.25 12.47 -41.09
C ALA A 2 -92.13 11.41 -41.22
N THR A 3 -92.47 10.17 -41.63
CA THR A 3 -92.57 9.66 -43.01
C THR A 3 -91.23 9.57 -43.74
N THR A 4 -90.92 8.32 -44.16
CA THR A 4 -90.48 7.93 -45.51
C THR A 4 -89.11 8.46 -45.96
N SER A 5 -88.15 7.68 -46.45
CA SER A 5 -88.16 6.58 -47.42
C SER A 5 -86.85 6.78 -48.20
N GLU A 6 -86.21 5.73 -48.74
CA GLU A 6 -86.20 5.46 -50.18
C GLU A 6 -85.71 6.65 -51.03
N ASN A 7 -84.84 6.49 -52.04
CA ASN A 7 -84.49 5.33 -52.81
C ASN A 7 -83.63 5.81 -53.99
N ILE A 8 -82.80 4.89 -54.48
CA ILE A 8 -82.69 4.49 -55.90
C ILE A 8 -82.24 5.53 -56.94
N GLU A 9 -81.29 5.11 -57.78
CA GLU A 9 -81.45 4.88 -59.24
C GLU A 9 -80.07 4.57 -59.82
N CYS A 10 -79.88 3.82 -60.91
CA CYS A 10 -80.62 2.81 -61.67
C CYS A 10 -79.64 2.35 -62.77
N MET A 11 -79.75 1.10 -63.26
CA MET A 11 -79.75 0.66 -64.68
C MET A 11 -79.03 -0.67 -64.96
N GLY A 12 -79.76 -1.59 -65.61
CA GLY A 12 -79.37 -2.24 -66.88
C GLY A 12 -78.47 -3.50 -66.91
N SER A 13 -79.09 -4.68 -67.17
CA SER A 13 -78.64 -5.87 -67.96
C SER A 13 -77.13 -6.17 -68.11
N THR A 14 -76.58 -7.34 -67.71
CA THR A 14 -76.71 -8.66 -68.38
C THR A 14 -76.11 -9.82 -67.53
N MET A 15 -76.83 -10.96 -67.42
CA MET A 15 -76.41 -12.34 -67.04
C MET A 15 -75.88 -12.75 -65.62
N ARG A 16 -76.74 -13.51 -64.92
CA ARG A 16 -76.59 -14.87 -64.30
C ARG A 16 -75.69 -15.15 -63.06
N ARG A 17 -76.38 -15.37 -61.93
CA ARG A 17 -76.25 -16.45 -60.90
C ARG A 17 -74.93 -17.26 -60.86
N ARG A 18 -74.07 -16.99 -59.86
CA ARG A 18 -73.34 -17.97 -59.00
C ARG A 18 -72.41 -17.22 -58.02
N HIS A 19 -72.89 -16.80 -56.86
CA HIS A 19 -72.05 -16.51 -55.68
C HIS A 19 -72.97 -16.22 -54.47
N LYS A 20 -73.64 -17.26 -53.96
CA LYS A 20 -74.48 -17.18 -52.76
C LYS A 20 -74.03 -18.18 -51.70
N GLY A 21 -72.70 -18.35 -51.60
CA GLY A 21 -72.03 -19.27 -50.68
C GLY A 21 -70.88 -18.68 -49.86
N GLU A 22 -70.59 -17.37 -49.96
CA GLU A 22 -69.41 -16.78 -49.28
C GLU A 22 -69.73 -15.79 -48.15
N ILE A 23 -70.99 -15.41 -47.92
CA ILE A 23 -71.31 -14.34 -46.94
C ILE A 23 -71.73 -14.88 -45.56
N SER A 24 -72.06 -16.17 -45.43
CA SER A 24 -72.39 -16.77 -44.13
C SER A 24 -71.17 -17.05 -43.23
N ASN A 25 -69.95 -17.04 -43.78
CA ASN A 25 -68.72 -17.29 -43.00
C ASN A 25 -68.12 -16.01 -42.39
N LEU A 26 -68.70 -14.84 -42.66
CA LEU A 26 -68.17 -13.55 -42.19
C LEU A 26 -68.82 -13.04 -40.90
N VAL A 27 -69.94 -13.62 -40.47
CA VAL A 27 -70.63 -13.21 -39.23
C VAL A 27 -70.24 -14.07 -38.03
N GLU A 28 -69.84 -15.34 -38.23
CA GLU A 28 -69.25 -16.15 -37.14
C GLU A 28 -67.78 -15.82 -36.83
N GLN A 29 -67.09 -15.08 -37.71
CA GLN A 29 -65.69 -14.66 -37.47
C GLN A 29 -65.57 -13.31 -36.73
N SER A 30 -66.63 -12.48 -36.68
CA SER A 30 -66.58 -11.19 -35.99
C SER A 30 -66.95 -11.26 -34.50
N GLU A 31 -67.72 -12.26 -34.07
CA GLU A 31 -68.05 -12.45 -32.66
C GLU A 31 -66.97 -13.24 -31.89
N ASN A 32 -66.22 -14.13 -32.54
CA ASN A 32 -65.06 -14.79 -31.92
C ASN A 32 -63.80 -13.92 -31.87
N SER A 33 -63.67 -12.92 -32.75
CA SER A 33 -62.50 -12.03 -32.74
C SER A 33 -62.58 -10.94 -31.66
N ASN A 34 -63.78 -10.51 -31.25
CA ASN A 34 -63.92 -9.53 -30.17
C ASN A 34 -63.82 -10.14 -28.76
N SER A 35 -64.20 -11.41 -28.55
CA SER A 35 -63.95 -12.10 -27.28
C SER A 35 -62.48 -12.46 -27.10
N GLU A 36 -61.77 -12.81 -28.18
CA GLU A 36 -60.32 -13.07 -28.13
C GLU A 36 -59.50 -11.78 -27.99
N THR A 37 -59.92 -10.66 -28.57
CA THR A 37 -59.19 -9.39 -28.43
C THR A 37 -59.42 -8.73 -27.08
N VAL A 38 -60.60 -8.91 -26.46
CA VAL A 38 -60.86 -8.48 -25.08
C VAL A 38 -60.16 -9.41 -24.07
N GLN A 39 -60.10 -10.73 -24.30
CA GLN A 39 -59.30 -11.63 -23.47
C GLN A 39 -57.78 -11.52 -23.71
N GLN A 40 -57.31 -11.07 -24.88
CA GLN A 40 -55.90 -10.79 -25.13
C GLN A 40 -55.47 -9.44 -24.57
N ASN A 41 -56.30 -8.40 -24.66
CA ASN A 41 -55.99 -7.09 -24.07
C ASN A 41 -56.15 -7.06 -22.55
N GLU A 42 -57.05 -7.86 -21.96
CA GLU A 42 -57.06 -8.08 -20.49
C GLU A 42 -55.89 -8.96 -20.00
N LYS A 43 -55.19 -9.66 -20.90
CA LYS A 43 -53.95 -10.38 -20.58
C LYS A 43 -52.71 -9.47 -20.61
N TYR A 44 -52.80 -8.31 -21.25
CA TYR A 44 -51.73 -7.29 -21.29
C TYR A 44 -51.73 -6.33 -20.09
N ASP A 45 -52.75 -6.36 -19.22
CA ASP A 45 -52.82 -5.53 -18.01
C ASP A 45 -52.87 -6.31 -16.69
N LYS A 46 -52.60 -7.63 -16.73
CA LYS A 46 -52.05 -8.31 -15.56
C LYS A 46 -50.58 -7.94 -15.43
N LYS A 47 -50.34 -6.80 -14.77
CA LYS A 47 -49.07 -6.48 -14.09
C LYS A 47 -48.76 -7.56 -13.04
N GLU A 48 -48.46 -8.80 -13.48
CA GLU A 48 -47.60 -9.65 -12.69
C GLU A 48 -46.31 -8.88 -12.52
N LYS A 49 -45.93 -8.61 -11.27
CA LYS A 49 -44.62 -8.06 -10.96
C LYS A 49 -43.60 -9.06 -11.50
N VAL A 50 -43.10 -8.78 -12.71
CA VAL A 50 -42.01 -9.46 -13.39
C VAL A 50 -40.81 -9.44 -12.43
N ARG A 51 -40.69 -10.49 -11.61
CA ARG A 51 -39.65 -10.63 -10.57
C ARG A 51 -38.51 -11.42 -11.18
N LEU A 52 -37.40 -10.73 -11.45
CA LEU A 52 -36.15 -11.34 -11.87
C LEU A 52 -35.67 -12.34 -10.82
N GLY A 53 -35.12 -13.47 -11.29
CA GLY A 53 -34.37 -14.39 -10.45
C GLY A 53 -33.18 -13.69 -9.81
N THR A 54 -32.92 -13.99 -8.54
CA THR A 54 -31.83 -13.38 -7.77
C THR A 54 -30.53 -14.14 -7.98
N GLY A 55 -29.38 -13.45 -7.94
CA GLY A 55 -28.06 -14.09 -8.03
C GLY A 55 -27.51 -14.31 -9.45
N THR A 56 -28.05 -13.62 -10.46
CA THR A 56 -27.43 -13.48 -11.79
C THR A 56 -26.66 -12.16 -11.90
N TYR A 57 -25.64 -12.10 -12.78
CA TYR A 57 -24.68 -10.97 -12.83
C TYR A 57 -24.43 -10.42 -14.24
N TRP A 58 -25.36 -10.60 -15.18
CA TRP A 58 -25.26 -10.14 -16.57
C TRP A 58 -25.11 -8.62 -16.69
N LEU A 59 -25.97 -7.87 -16.02
CA LEU A 59 -25.93 -6.41 -15.97
C LEU A 59 -24.75 -5.93 -15.13
N THR A 60 -24.50 -6.63 -14.03
CA THR A 60 -23.36 -6.36 -13.14
C THR A 60 -22.05 -6.37 -13.92
N ARG A 61 -21.86 -7.35 -14.80
CA ARG A 61 -20.71 -7.39 -15.72
C ARG A 61 -20.60 -6.14 -16.58
N THR A 62 -21.69 -5.71 -17.21
CA THR A 62 -21.67 -4.53 -18.08
C THR A 62 -21.30 -3.27 -17.30
N VAL A 63 -21.83 -3.08 -16.09
CA VAL A 63 -21.48 -1.94 -15.23
C VAL A 63 -20.01 -2.00 -14.80
N LEU A 64 -19.52 -3.18 -14.38
CA LEU A 64 -18.11 -3.37 -14.02
C LEU A 64 -17.16 -3.04 -15.18
N LEU A 65 -17.45 -3.55 -16.38
CA LEU A 65 -16.62 -3.33 -17.57
C LEU A 65 -16.61 -1.86 -18.01
N ARG A 66 -17.75 -1.17 -17.95
CA ARG A 66 -17.81 0.27 -18.22
C ARG A 66 -17.05 1.08 -17.18
N SER A 67 -17.19 0.72 -15.91
CA SER A 67 -16.53 1.44 -14.81
C SER A 67 -15.01 1.31 -14.89
N ILE A 68 -14.47 0.11 -15.15
CA ILE A 68 -13.02 -0.08 -15.34
C ILE A 68 -12.52 0.58 -16.63
N ALA A 69 -13.32 0.56 -17.71
CA ALA A 69 -12.96 1.24 -18.96
C ALA A 69 -12.88 2.76 -18.77
N CYS A 70 -13.78 3.34 -17.96
CA CYS A 70 -13.70 4.75 -17.56
C CYS A 70 -12.40 5.03 -16.80
N MET A 71 -12.01 4.16 -15.87
CA MET A 71 -10.76 4.32 -15.12
C MET A 71 -9.52 4.19 -16.01
N TYR A 72 -9.51 3.22 -16.94
CA TYR A 72 -8.45 3.12 -17.95
C TYR A 72 -8.40 4.37 -18.84
N PHE A 73 -9.53 4.90 -19.28
CA PHE A 73 -9.58 6.11 -20.10
C PHE A 73 -8.93 7.30 -19.38
N ILE A 74 -9.27 7.53 -18.11
CA ILE A 74 -8.66 8.57 -17.28
C ILE A 74 -7.16 8.30 -17.10
N ALA A 75 -6.78 7.06 -16.79
CA ALA A 75 -5.39 6.71 -16.54
C ALA A 75 -4.50 6.84 -17.81
N PHE A 76 -5.01 6.48 -18.99
CA PHE A 76 -4.33 6.71 -20.26
C PHE A 76 -4.32 8.19 -20.65
N THR A 77 -5.32 8.98 -20.26
CA THR A 77 -5.31 10.44 -20.43
C THR A 77 -4.22 11.09 -19.55
N VAL A 78 -4.08 10.63 -18.30
CA VAL A 78 -2.97 11.04 -17.40
C VAL A 78 -1.63 10.69 -18.04
N ALA A 79 -1.50 9.45 -18.52
CA ALA A 79 -0.29 8.97 -19.18
C ALA A 79 0.06 9.81 -20.42
N TYR A 80 -0.90 10.09 -21.29
CA TYR A 80 -0.69 10.89 -22.50
C TYR A 80 -0.22 12.31 -22.19
N ASN A 81 -0.82 12.97 -21.19
CA ASN A 81 -0.51 14.36 -20.88
C ASN A 81 0.80 14.56 -20.11
N GLN A 82 1.28 13.55 -19.37
CA GLN A 82 2.39 13.71 -18.41
C GLN A 82 3.59 12.79 -18.66
N ASN A 83 3.43 11.62 -19.30
CA ASN A 83 4.54 10.66 -19.42
C ASN A 83 5.69 11.19 -20.26
N LYS A 84 5.44 12.02 -21.28
CA LYS A 84 6.50 12.59 -22.11
C LYS A 84 7.47 13.44 -21.30
N GLN A 85 6.94 14.24 -20.36
CA GLN A 85 7.71 15.12 -19.49
C GLN A 85 8.34 14.37 -18.30
N LEU A 86 7.71 13.30 -17.83
CA LEU A 86 8.21 12.52 -16.71
C LEU A 86 9.24 11.46 -17.13
N ILE A 87 8.93 10.68 -18.17
CA ILE A 87 9.68 9.49 -18.57
C ILE A 87 10.09 9.43 -20.05
N GLY A 88 9.73 10.43 -20.86
CA GLY A 88 10.16 10.53 -22.25
C GLY A 88 11.65 10.77 -22.43
N ASP A 89 12.12 10.91 -23.68
CA ASP A 89 13.56 11.03 -23.99
C ASP A 89 14.26 12.20 -23.30
N LYS A 90 13.53 13.30 -23.08
CA LYS A 90 13.99 14.50 -22.35
C LYS A 90 13.28 14.68 -21.01
N GLY A 91 12.58 13.65 -20.54
CA GLY A 91 11.83 13.71 -19.30
C GLY A 91 12.73 13.81 -18.06
N LEU A 92 12.10 13.91 -16.88
CA LEU A 92 12.80 13.87 -15.59
C LEU A 92 13.68 12.62 -15.51
N THR A 93 13.11 11.44 -15.71
CA THR A 93 13.86 10.17 -15.82
C THR A 93 13.60 9.47 -17.15
N PRO A 94 14.49 9.60 -18.12
CA PRO A 94 14.32 8.93 -19.40
C PRO A 94 14.21 7.41 -19.24
N CYS A 95 13.08 6.83 -19.65
CA CYS A 95 12.87 5.39 -19.51
C CYS A 95 13.82 4.56 -20.36
N LYS A 96 14.36 5.14 -21.42
CA LYS A 96 15.40 4.56 -22.27
C LYS A 96 16.64 4.18 -21.48
N ASP A 97 17.04 5.00 -20.50
CA ASP A 97 18.21 4.74 -19.67
C ASP A 97 17.95 3.62 -18.66
N TYR A 98 16.72 3.52 -18.16
CA TYR A 98 16.28 2.38 -17.36
C TYR A 98 16.28 1.06 -18.14
N LEU A 99 15.68 1.02 -19.33
CA LEU A 99 15.67 -0.21 -20.13
C LEU A 99 17.10 -0.64 -20.50
N ARG A 100 18.00 0.32 -20.74
CA ARG A 100 19.44 0.04 -20.91
C ARG A 100 20.09 -0.50 -19.65
N SER A 101 19.79 0.04 -18.46
CA SER A 101 20.37 -0.44 -17.21
C SER A 101 19.91 -1.87 -16.89
N VAL A 102 18.63 -2.19 -17.08
CA VAL A 102 18.11 -3.56 -16.97
C VAL A 102 18.75 -4.48 -17.99
N LYS A 103 18.85 -4.06 -19.25
CA LYS A 103 19.50 -4.84 -20.29
C LYS A 103 20.95 -5.17 -19.91
N ARG A 104 21.70 -4.22 -19.35
CA ARG A 104 23.07 -4.45 -18.85
C ARG A 104 23.08 -5.41 -17.67
N TYR A 105 22.18 -5.24 -16.71
CA TYR A 105 22.08 -6.09 -15.52
C TYR A 105 21.81 -7.57 -15.87
N VAL A 106 20.98 -7.82 -16.88
CA VAL A 106 20.56 -9.18 -17.28
C VAL A 106 21.49 -9.80 -18.35
N GLY A 107 22.70 -9.28 -18.53
CA GLY A 107 23.70 -9.88 -19.44
C GLY A 107 23.61 -9.41 -20.90
N GLY A 108 23.06 -8.23 -21.15
CA GLY A 108 23.18 -7.49 -22.42
C GLY A 108 22.21 -7.92 -23.54
N LYS A 109 21.50 -9.05 -23.39
CA LYS A 109 20.54 -9.53 -24.39
C LYS A 109 19.10 -9.31 -23.92
N ILE A 110 18.23 -8.90 -24.84
CA ILE A 110 16.79 -8.85 -24.60
C ILE A 110 16.29 -10.30 -24.66
N GLY A 111 16.13 -10.93 -23.50
CA GLY A 111 15.69 -12.30 -23.36
C GLY A 111 14.60 -12.44 -22.31
N MET A 112 14.24 -13.69 -21.99
CA MET A 112 13.18 -13.98 -21.02
C MET A 112 13.46 -13.36 -19.64
N ALA A 113 14.72 -13.33 -19.22
CA ALA A 113 15.11 -12.75 -17.93
C ALA A 113 14.86 -11.22 -17.85
N ALA A 114 14.97 -10.49 -18.98
CA ALA A 114 14.65 -9.07 -19.02
C ALA A 114 13.13 -8.84 -18.95
N LEU A 115 12.36 -9.71 -19.62
CA LEU A 115 10.89 -9.68 -19.59
C LEU A 115 10.31 -10.07 -18.23
N THR A 116 10.91 -11.03 -17.53
CA THR A 116 10.46 -11.42 -16.18
C THR A 116 10.77 -10.34 -15.14
N TYR A 117 11.89 -9.62 -15.32
CA TYR A 117 12.27 -8.52 -14.43
C TYR A 117 11.44 -7.26 -14.68
N ALA A 118 11.30 -6.85 -15.94
CA ALA A 118 10.54 -5.68 -16.35
C ALA A 118 9.57 -6.03 -17.49
N PRO A 119 8.39 -6.60 -17.18
CA PRO A 119 7.43 -6.99 -18.20
C PRO A 119 6.79 -5.77 -18.90
N THR A 120 7.21 -5.48 -20.12
CA THR A 120 6.74 -4.34 -20.93
C THR A 120 6.84 -4.63 -22.42
N ILE A 121 5.91 -4.09 -23.22
CA ILE A 121 5.97 -4.21 -24.69
C ILE A 121 7.08 -3.38 -25.31
N LEU A 122 7.62 -2.39 -24.58
CA LEU A 122 8.65 -1.49 -25.08
C LEU A 122 9.97 -2.22 -25.38
N TRP A 123 10.17 -3.45 -24.89
CA TRP A 123 11.29 -4.30 -25.33
C TRP A 123 11.23 -4.68 -26.82
N PHE A 124 10.04 -4.67 -27.42
CA PHE A 124 9.82 -5.07 -28.82
C PHE A 124 9.67 -3.87 -29.77
N LEU A 125 9.67 -2.65 -29.24
CA LEU A 125 9.57 -1.42 -30.01
C LEU A 125 10.96 -0.81 -30.20
N ASP A 126 11.12 0.00 -31.25
CA ASP A 126 12.35 0.75 -31.46
C ASP A 126 12.49 1.85 -30.41
N TRP A 127 13.68 2.01 -29.83
CA TRP A 127 13.94 2.98 -28.78
C TRP A 127 14.46 4.32 -29.32
N GLU A 128 14.57 4.50 -30.63
CA GLU A 128 15.00 5.77 -31.23
C GLU A 128 14.03 6.92 -30.89
N ASP A 129 12.72 6.71 -31.03
CA ASP A 129 11.66 7.66 -30.64
C ASP A 129 10.81 7.11 -29.49
N MET A 130 11.26 7.35 -28.26
CA MET A 130 10.54 6.87 -27.08
C MET A 130 9.27 7.69 -26.82
N ASN A 131 9.27 8.97 -27.17
CA ASN A 131 8.11 9.83 -27.01
C ASN A 131 6.95 9.34 -27.90
N GLY A 132 7.22 9.06 -29.17
CA GLY A 132 6.22 8.51 -30.09
C GLY A 132 5.65 7.17 -29.61
N ASN A 133 6.50 6.29 -29.04
CA ASN A 133 6.02 5.04 -28.46
C ASN A 133 5.11 5.25 -27.25
N LEU A 134 5.49 6.14 -26.32
CA LEU A 134 4.68 6.43 -25.12
C LEU A 134 3.33 7.04 -25.51
N ASP A 135 3.33 8.00 -26.44
CA ASP A 135 2.11 8.63 -26.98
C ASP A 135 1.24 7.58 -27.69
N GLY A 136 1.84 6.71 -28.51
CA GLY A 136 1.16 5.63 -29.20
C GLY A 136 0.49 4.63 -28.25
N ILE A 137 1.20 4.18 -27.21
CA ILE A 137 0.63 3.28 -26.18
C ILE A 137 -0.55 3.96 -25.46
N ALA A 138 -0.39 5.24 -25.09
CA ALA A 138 -1.42 5.98 -24.40
C ALA A 138 -2.66 6.21 -25.28
N LEU A 139 -2.48 6.59 -26.55
CA LEU A 139 -3.57 6.83 -27.50
C LEU A 139 -4.32 5.54 -27.86
N VAL A 140 -3.62 4.42 -28.09
CA VAL A 140 -4.27 3.12 -28.34
C VAL A 140 -5.05 2.68 -27.10
N GLY A 141 -4.48 2.85 -25.91
CA GLY A 141 -5.18 2.59 -24.65
C GLY A 141 -6.43 3.46 -24.47
N LEU A 142 -6.34 4.74 -24.80
CA LEU A 142 -7.45 5.70 -24.74
C LEU A 142 -8.55 5.35 -25.76
N ALA A 143 -8.19 4.98 -26.99
CA ALA A 143 -9.14 4.55 -28.02
C ALA A 143 -9.88 3.26 -27.62
N LEU A 144 -9.15 2.24 -27.15
CA LEU A 144 -9.74 0.96 -26.75
C LEU A 144 -10.62 1.10 -25.51
N SER A 145 -10.20 1.89 -24.52
CA SER A 145 -10.99 2.13 -23.31
C SER A 145 -12.23 2.98 -23.61
N GLY A 146 -12.11 4.00 -24.47
CA GLY A 146 -13.24 4.79 -24.97
C GLY A 146 -14.25 3.94 -25.75
N PHE A 147 -13.77 3.03 -26.59
CA PHE A 147 -14.62 2.07 -27.31
C PHE A 147 -15.47 1.22 -26.36
N VAL A 148 -14.84 0.61 -25.34
CA VAL A 148 -15.55 -0.21 -24.33
C VAL A 148 -16.51 0.64 -23.51
N LEU A 149 -16.12 1.87 -23.17
CA LEU A 149 -16.94 2.78 -22.37
C LEU A 149 -18.23 3.18 -23.11
N ILE A 150 -18.12 3.58 -24.38
CA ILE A 150 -19.25 4.07 -25.19
C ILE A 150 -20.18 2.91 -25.57
N LEU A 151 -19.64 1.83 -26.14
CA LEU A 151 -20.47 0.73 -26.64
C LEU A 151 -20.92 -0.21 -25.52
N GLY A 152 -20.19 -0.27 -24.38
CA GLY A 152 -20.45 -1.24 -23.32
C GLY A 152 -20.15 -2.68 -23.72
N THR A 153 -19.41 -2.87 -24.81
CA THR A 153 -19.04 -4.18 -25.35
C THR A 153 -17.55 -4.40 -25.12
N ALA A 154 -17.18 -5.58 -24.63
CA ALA A 154 -15.79 -5.96 -24.43
C ALA A 154 -15.62 -7.46 -24.64
N ASN A 155 -14.44 -7.84 -25.12
CA ASN A 155 -14.00 -9.22 -25.19
C ASN A 155 -12.72 -9.40 -24.35
N MET A 156 -12.30 -10.65 -24.14
CA MET A 156 -11.07 -10.94 -23.38
C MET A 156 -9.84 -10.30 -24.01
N ILE A 157 -9.80 -10.19 -25.34
CA ILE A 157 -8.65 -9.67 -26.09
C ILE A 157 -8.47 -8.18 -25.86
N ILE A 158 -9.53 -7.36 -25.98
CA ILE A 158 -9.51 -5.91 -25.74
C ILE A 158 -9.09 -5.63 -24.31
N MET A 159 -9.67 -6.35 -23.33
CA MET A 159 -9.30 -6.17 -21.93
C MET A 159 -7.86 -6.60 -21.64
N ALA A 160 -7.37 -7.66 -22.28
CA ALA A 160 -5.99 -8.10 -22.16
C ALA A 160 -5.01 -7.10 -22.80
N VAL A 161 -5.34 -6.55 -23.97
CA VAL A 161 -4.53 -5.51 -24.62
C VAL A 161 -4.48 -4.25 -23.75
N LEU A 162 -5.61 -3.77 -23.25
CA LEU A 162 -5.66 -2.64 -22.32
C LEU A 162 -4.76 -2.88 -21.09
N TRP A 163 -4.86 -4.07 -20.50
CA TRP A 163 -4.04 -4.47 -19.36
C TRP A 163 -2.54 -4.50 -19.71
N ILE A 164 -2.14 -5.10 -20.83
CA ILE A 164 -0.74 -5.18 -21.29
C ILE A 164 -0.16 -3.77 -21.54
N LEU A 165 -0.92 -2.90 -22.20
CA LEU A 165 -0.50 -1.52 -22.49
C LEU A 165 -0.28 -0.74 -21.20
N TYR A 166 -1.23 -0.84 -20.26
CA TYR A 166 -1.12 -0.14 -18.98
C TYR A 166 0.03 -0.68 -18.12
N HIS A 167 0.16 -2.01 -18.05
CA HIS A 167 1.24 -2.69 -17.33
C HIS A 167 2.63 -2.28 -17.85
N SER A 168 2.74 -2.08 -19.16
CA SER A 168 3.97 -1.60 -19.80
C SER A 168 4.36 -0.19 -19.34
N ILE A 169 3.38 0.71 -19.18
CA ILE A 169 3.60 2.06 -18.63
C ILE A 169 4.01 1.98 -17.15
N VAL A 170 3.29 1.21 -16.35
CA VAL A 170 3.52 1.10 -14.89
C VAL A 170 4.91 0.54 -14.57
N ASN A 171 5.39 -0.45 -15.31
CA ASN A 171 6.72 -1.03 -15.08
C ASN A 171 7.88 -0.10 -15.46
N ILE A 172 7.63 0.83 -16.39
CA ILE A 172 8.64 1.75 -16.89
C ILE A 172 8.65 3.10 -16.16
N GLY A 173 7.55 3.48 -15.51
CA GLY A 173 7.37 4.72 -14.74
C GLY A 173 8.22 4.87 -13.47
N GLN A 174 9.49 4.47 -13.52
CA GLN A 174 10.37 4.12 -12.39
C GLN A 174 10.68 5.20 -11.35
N LEU A 175 10.30 6.46 -11.58
CA LEU A 175 10.47 7.56 -10.63
C LEU A 175 9.78 7.38 -9.28
N CYS A 176 8.93 6.37 -9.18
CA CYS A 176 7.95 6.23 -8.11
C CYS A 176 8.08 4.91 -7.34
N ILE A 177 9.00 4.00 -7.71
CA ILE A 177 8.85 2.57 -7.37
C ILE A 177 10.10 1.90 -6.79
N ASN A 178 11.33 2.32 -7.14
CA ASN A 178 12.52 1.51 -6.78
C ASN A 178 13.29 1.93 -5.51
N ILE A 179 13.06 3.11 -4.94
CA ILE A 179 13.77 3.55 -3.71
C ILE A 179 12.84 3.76 -2.51
N ASP A 180 11.52 3.88 -2.72
CA ASP A 180 10.52 3.59 -1.67
C ASP A 180 9.22 3.02 -2.30
N PRO A 181 9.00 1.69 -2.24
CA PRO A 181 7.91 1.00 -2.97
C PRO A 181 6.48 1.27 -2.46
N ILE A 182 6.28 2.21 -1.53
CA ILE A 182 5.13 2.14 -0.61
C ILE A 182 3.90 2.94 -1.06
N MET A 183 4.00 3.92 -1.96
CA MET A 183 2.91 4.91 -2.07
C MET A 183 2.39 5.26 -3.47
N LEU A 184 3.23 5.23 -4.51
CA LEU A 184 2.73 5.34 -5.90
C LEU A 184 2.31 3.99 -6.50
N ALA A 185 2.57 2.89 -5.78
CA ALA A 185 2.16 1.55 -6.16
C ALA A 185 0.67 1.25 -5.89
N GLY A 186 -0.01 1.99 -5.00
CA GLY A 186 -1.35 1.62 -4.53
C GLY A 186 -2.41 1.56 -5.64
N TRP A 187 -2.77 2.72 -6.20
CA TRP A 187 -3.84 2.78 -7.21
C TRP A 187 -3.42 2.25 -8.59
N GLU A 188 -2.15 2.40 -8.97
CA GLU A 188 -1.60 1.86 -10.22
C GLU A 188 -1.66 0.32 -10.22
N SER A 189 -1.24 -0.33 -9.11
CA SER A 189 -1.32 -1.79 -8.97
C SER A 189 -2.75 -2.28 -8.79
N GLN A 190 -3.63 -1.48 -8.15
CA GLN A 190 -5.06 -1.78 -8.08
C GLN A 190 -5.73 -1.78 -9.45
N LEU A 191 -5.38 -0.84 -10.34
CA LEU A 191 -5.90 -0.82 -11.71
C LEU A 191 -5.41 -2.06 -12.49
N LEU A 192 -4.15 -2.46 -12.31
CA LEU A 192 -3.62 -3.69 -12.92
C LEU A 192 -4.33 -4.94 -12.43
N GLU A 193 -4.52 -5.09 -11.13
CA GLU A 193 -5.24 -6.22 -10.55
C GLU A 193 -6.70 -6.24 -11.02
N THR A 194 -7.44 -5.13 -10.87
CA THR A 194 -8.84 -5.03 -11.28
C THR A 194 -9.02 -5.26 -12.78
N GLY A 195 -8.10 -4.72 -13.59
CA GLY A 195 -8.06 -4.92 -15.03
C GLY A 195 -7.83 -6.37 -15.44
N PHE A 196 -6.93 -7.07 -14.74
CA PHE A 196 -6.72 -8.51 -14.95
C PHE A 196 -7.97 -9.33 -14.64
N LEU A 197 -8.67 -9.03 -13.54
CA LEU A 197 -9.93 -9.70 -13.19
C LEU A 197 -11.00 -9.51 -14.28
N CYS A 198 -11.06 -8.34 -14.92
CA CYS A 198 -12.01 -8.06 -16.00
C CYS A 198 -11.78 -8.91 -17.26
N ILE A 199 -10.54 -9.35 -17.53
CA ILE A 199 -10.25 -10.26 -18.66
C ILE A 199 -11.11 -11.52 -18.51
N PHE A 200 -11.17 -12.10 -17.32
CA PHE A 200 -11.94 -13.32 -17.06
C PHE A 200 -13.44 -13.09 -16.85
N LEU A 201 -13.93 -11.85 -16.98
CA LEU A 201 -15.35 -11.51 -16.94
C LEU A 201 -15.97 -11.49 -18.35
N CYS A 202 -15.16 -11.22 -19.38
CA CYS A 202 -15.59 -11.14 -20.77
C CYS A 202 -15.71 -12.51 -21.47
N PRO A 203 -16.50 -12.60 -22.55
CA PRO A 203 -16.40 -13.68 -23.53
C PRO A 203 -15.13 -13.52 -24.38
N LEU A 204 -14.60 -14.62 -24.92
CA LEU A 204 -13.31 -14.60 -25.63
C LEU A 204 -13.39 -13.89 -27.00
N TRP A 205 -14.44 -14.19 -27.79
CA TRP A 205 -14.62 -13.68 -29.16
C TRP A 205 -15.84 -12.79 -29.37
N SER A 206 -16.83 -12.83 -28.48
CA SER A 206 -18.10 -12.10 -28.67
C SER A 206 -17.96 -10.63 -28.25
N LEU A 207 -18.48 -9.73 -29.07
CA LEU A 207 -18.66 -8.31 -28.74
C LEU A 207 -20.11 -7.99 -28.33
N ALA A 208 -20.92 -9.01 -28.03
CA ALA A 208 -22.26 -8.76 -27.51
C ALA A 208 -22.16 -8.16 -26.10
N GLN A 209 -23.01 -7.17 -25.80
CA GLN A 209 -23.11 -6.59 -24.46
C GLN A 209 -23.63 -7.63 -23.45
N ILE A 210 -24.56 -8.49 -23.88
CA ILE A 210 -25.13 -9.60 -23.11
C ILE A 210 -25.06 -10.89 -23.96
N PRO A 211 -23.91 -11.59 -23.98
CA PRO A 211 -23.73 -12.83 -24.76
C PRO A 211 -24.59 -14.00 -24.23
N HIS A 212 -25.62 -14.42 -24.98
CA HIS A 212 -26.54 -15.52 -24.61
C HIS A 212 -25.85 -16.78 -24.05
N ASN A 213 -24.75 -17.23 -24.65
CA ASN A 213 -24.11 -18.51 -24.31
C ASN A 213 -22.93 -18.38 -23.32
N CYS A 214 -22.75 -17.22 -22.68
CA CYS A 214 -21.61 -16.98 -21.78
C CYS A 214 -22.02 -16.23 -20.50
N PRO A 215 -22.66 -16.94 -19.55
CA PRO A 215 -22.99 -16.37 -18.25
C PRO A 215 -21.71 -15.97 -17.48
N PRO A 216 -21.74 -14.82 -16.77
CA PRO A 216 -20.65 -14.44 -15.89
C PRO A 216 -20.40 -15.51 -14.82
N SER A 217 -19.15 -15.93 -14.68
CA SER A 217 -18.82 -16.97 -13.70
C SER A 217 -18.87 -16.42 -12.28
N LEU A 218 -19.42 -17.20 -11.35
CA LEU A 218 -19.43 -16.84 -9.92
C LEU A 218 -18.00 -16.69 -9.37
N ILE A 219 -17.03 -17.42 -9.93
CA ILE A 219 -15.61 -17.31 -9.54
C ILE A 219 -15.08 -15.92 -9.88
N SER A 220 -15.39 -15.41 -11.07
CA SER A 220 -15.01 -14.06 -11.49
C SER A 220 -15.68 -13.00 -10.62
N ILE A 221 -16.94 -13.17 -10.22
CA ILE A 221 -17.61 -12.22 -9.30
C ILE A 221 -16.98 -12.28 -7.90
N TRP A 222 -16.66 -13.48 -7.42
CA TRP A 222 -16.01 -13.67 -6.12
C TRP A 222 -14.59 -13.12 -6.08
N SER A 223 -13.85 -13.08 -7.19
CA SER A 223 -12.53 -12.44 -7.20
C SER A 223 -12.61 -10.93 -6.98
N PHE A 224 -13.63 -10.24 -7.53
CA PHE A 224 -13.89 -8.82 -7.20
C PHE A 224 -14.34 -8.64 -5.75
N ARG A 225 -15.22 -9.53 -5.24
CA ARG A 225 -15.63 -9.51 -3.82
C ARG A 225 -14.45 -9.73 -2.87
N TRP A 226 -13.54 -10.62 -3.24
CA TRP A 226 -12.31 -10.85 -2.50
C TRP A 226 -11.38 -9.65 -2.56
N LEU A 227 -11.28 -8.97 -3.71
CA LEU A 227 -10.52 -7.74 -3.87
C LEU A 227 -11.02 -6.63 -2.94
N ILE A 228 -12.32 -6.33 -2.89
CA ILE A 228 -12.86 -5.29 -2.01
C ILE A 228 -12.65 -5.64 -0.52
N VAL A 229 -12.82 -6.92 -0.15
CA VAL A 229 -12.54 -7.39 1.22
C VAL A 229 -11.08 -7.14 1.59
N ARG A 230 -10.14 -7.47 0.71
CA ARG A 230 -8.71 -7.25 0.94
C ARG A 230 -8.35 -5.77 1.04
N ILE A 231 -8.90 -4.94 0.16
CA ILE A 231 -8.64 -3.49 0.17
C ILE A 231 -9.07 -2.88 1.50
N MET A 232 -10.32 -3.16 1.92
CA MET A 232 -10.89 -2.56 3.13
C MET A 232 -10.25 -3.09 4.41
N LEU A 233 -10.11 -4.41 4.54
CA LEU A 233 -9.44 -5.00 5.70
C LEU A 233 -7.98 -4.57 5.78
N GLY A 234 -7.28 -4.53 4.63
CA GLY A 234 -5.89 -4.08 4.57
C GLY A 234 -5.71 -2.64 5.04
N ALA A 235 -6.59 -1.73 4.61
CA ALA A 235 -6.63 -0.34 5.05
C ALA A 235 -6.99 -0.19 6.53
N GLY A 236 -7.99 -0.91 7.02
CA GLY A 236 -8.40 -0.83 8.43
C GLY A 236 -7.35 -1.39 9.39
N MET A 237 -6.74 -2.54 9.05
CA MET A 237 -5.76 -3.19 9.93
C MET A 237 -4.47 -2.38 10.03
N ILE A 238 -4.02 -1.76 8.93
CA ILE A 238 -2.81 -0.94 8.96
C ILE A 238 -3.01 0.32 9.81
N LYS A 239 -4.22 0.89 9.83
CA LYS A 239 -4.55 2.04 10.70
C LYS A 239 -4.49 1.68 12.18
N ILE A 240 -5.09 0.54 12.58
CA ILE A 240 -5.02 0.07 13.98
C ILE A 240 -3.59 -0.26 14.41
N ARG A 241 -2.81 -0.88 13.52
CA ARG A 241 -1.43 -1.33 13.80
C ARG A 241 -0.39 -0.21 13.67
N GLY A 242 -0.72 0.84 12.92
CA GLY A 242 0.16 1.96 12.65
C GLY A 242 0.17 2.98 13.79
N ASP A 243 -0.09 4.24 13.44
CA ASP A 243 0.07 5.35 14.37
C ASP A 243 -0.92 5.29 15.55
N ARG A 244 -0.49 5.82 16.70
CA ARG A 244 -1.30 5.87 17.92
C ARG A 244 -2.56 6.74 17.73
N CYS A 245 -2.51 7.75 16.86
CA CYS A 245 -3.66 8.63 16.62
C CYS A 245 -4.93 7.87 16.17
N TRP A 246 -4.78 6.72 15.51
CA TRP A 246 -5.93 5.94 15.04
C TRP A 246 -6.64 5.28 16.21
N ARG A 247 -5.87 4.82 17.20
CA ARG A 247 -6.37 4.23 18.45
C ARG A 247 -6.93 5.28 19.40
N ASP A 248 -6.34 6.47 19.41
CA ASP A 248 -6.80 7.60 20.21
C ASP A 248 -7.96 8.39 19.56
N LEU A 249 -8.37 8.01 18.35
CA LEU A 249 -9.44 8.61 17.54
C LEU A 249 -9.20 10.09 17.13
N THR A 250 -7.94 10.51 17.03
CA THR A 250 -7.55 11.91 16.78
C THR A 250 -6.88 12.10 15.41
N CYS A 251 -6.79 11.09 14.54
CA CYS A 251 -6.08 11.25 13.27
C CYS A 251 -6.77 12.27 12.33
N MET A 252 -8.10 12.34 12.35
CA MET A 252 -8.84 13.26 11.48
C MET A 252 -8.64 14.74 11.87
N ASP A 253 -8.16 15.03 13.09
CA ASP A 253 -7.77 16.38 13.50
C ASP A 253 -6.63 16.94 12.63
N TYR A 254 -5.80 16.06 12.04
CA TYR A 254 -4.63 16.44 11.23
C TYR A 254 -4.81 16.11 9.74
N HIS A 255 -5.44 14.97 9.43
CA HIS A 255 -5.42 14.38 8.09
C HIS A 255 -5.92 15.31 6.98
N TYR A 256 -6.96 16.12 7.23
CA TYR A 256 -7.53 17.02 6.23
C TYR A 256 -6.55 18.09 5.72
N GLU A 257 -5.65 18.56 6.58
CA GLU A 257 -4.60 19.52 6.24
C GLU A 257 -3.38 18.82 5.62
N THR A 258 -3.03 17.63 6.13
CA THR A 258 -1.78 16.95 5.76
C THR A 258 -1.89 15.96 4.60
N GLN A 259 -3.10 15.65 4.13
CA GLN A 259 -3.36 14.77 2.97
C GLN A 259 -2.72 15.26 1.65
N PRO A 260 -2.45 14.38 0.67
CA PRO A 260 -1.59 14.68 -0.48
C PRO A 260 -1.93 15.95 -1.24
N VAL A 261 -3.17 16.07 -1.72
CA VAL A 261 -3.67 17.28 -2.37
C VAL A 261 -5.03 17.59 -1.75
N PRO A 262 -5.10 18.54 -0.78
CA PRO A 262 -6.37 18.93 -0.19
C PRO A 262 -7.28 19.57 -1.25
N ASN A 263 -8.58 19.48 -1.02
CA ASN A 263 -9.58 20.16 -1.85
C ASN A 263 -10.27 21.27 -1.03
N PRO A 264 -11.14 22.10 -1.64
CA PRO A 264 -11.82 23.17 -0.92
C PRO A 264 -12.66 22.71 0.27
N ILE A 265 -13.21 21.49 0.21
CA ILE A 265 -14.07 20.93 1.26
C ILE A 265 -13.23 20.47 2.45
N SER A 266 -12.01 19.99 2.21
CA SER A 266 -11.05 19.59 3.25
C SER A 266 -10.82 20.70 4.29
N TYR A 267 -10.78 21.96 3.85
CA TYR A 267 -10.66 23.12 4.74
C TYR A 267 -11.81 23.17 5.76
N TYR A 268 -13.06 23.02 5.30
CA TYR A 268 -14.22 23.06 6.17
C TYR A 268 -14.29 21.83 7.09
N LEU A 269 -13.93 20.66 6.57
CA LEU A 269 -13.91 19.43 7.35
C LEU A 269 -12.83 19.47 8.45
N HIS A 270 -11.66 20.04 8.17
CA HIS A 270 -10.60 20.23 9.16
C HIS A 270 -11.09 21.03 10.38
N HIS A 271 -11.89 22.08 10.15
CA HIS A 271 -12.44 22.93 11.20
C HIS A 271 -13.73 22.41 11.86
N SER A 272 -14.13 21.17 11.56
CA SER A 272 -15.27 20.55 12.24
C SER A 272 -14.96 20.24 13.72
N PRO A 273 -15.99 20.12 14.58
CA PRO A 273 -15.79 19.87 16.00
C PRO A 273 -15.07 18.55 16.29
N TRP A 274 -14.30 18.49 17.38
CA TRP A 274 -13.53 17.30 17.79
C TRP A 274 -14.38 16.01 17.91
N TRP A 275 -15.66 16.11 18.29
CA TRP A 275 -16.53 14.95 18.40
C TRP A 275 -16.89 14.37 17.02
N PHE A 276 -16.94 15.21 15.99
CA PHE A 276 -17.17 14.80 14.60
C PHE A 276 -15.95 14.02 14.08
N HIS A 277 -14.74 14.52 14.32
CA HIS A 277 -13.48 13.83 13.96
C HIS A 277 -13.34 12.46 14.61
N ARG A 278 -13.74 12.32 15.88
CA ARG A 278 -13.76 11.02 16.57
C ARG A 278 -14.81 10.07 15.98
N PHE A 279 -16.01 10.59 15.70
CA PHE A 279 -17.07 9.82 15.06
C PHE A 279 -16.66 9.33 13.67
N GLU A 280 -16.01 10.19 12.88
CA GLU A 280 -15.47 9.84 11.57
C GLU A 280 -14.41 8.74 11.69
N THR A 281 -13.45 8.91 12.61
CA THR A 281 -12.43 7.89 12.85
C THR A 281 -13.05 6.55 13.26
N LEU A 282 -14.07 6.55 14.12
CA LEU A 282 -14.78 5.33 14.51
C LEU A 282 -15.54 4.71 13.33
N SER A 283 -16.17 5.54 12.50
CA SER A 283 -16.88 5.12 11.29
C SER A 283 -15.93 4.49 10.28
N ASN A 284 -14.72 5.04 10.10
CA ASN A 284 -13.66 4.46 9.29
C ASN A 284 -13.32 3.04 9.77
N HIS A 285 -13.07 2.86 11.08
CA HIS A 285 -12.79 1.54 11.64
C HIS A 285 -13.94 0.56 11.42
N PHE A 286 -15.20 1.00 11.60
CA PHE A 286 -16.36 0.15 11.37
C PHE A 286 -16.46 -0.32 9.90
N ILE A 287 -16.36 0.62 8.96
CA ILE A 287 -16.53 0.33 7.52
C ILE A 287 -15.35 -0.47 6.96
N GLU A 288 -14.14 -0.24 7.45
CA GLU A 288 -12.94 -0.92 6.95
C GLU A 288 -12.71 -2.29 7.62
N LEU A 289 -13.13 -2.49 8.87
CA LEU A 289 -12.86 -3.73 9.61
C LEU A 289 -14.07 -4.65 9.76
N VAL A 290 -15.28 -4.10 9.96
CA VAL A 290 -16.47 -4.92 10.26
C VAL A 290 -17.27 -5.19 8.99
N VAL A 291 -17.55 -4.15 8.22
CA VAL A 291 -18.41 -4.23 7.03
C VAL A 291 -17.91 -5.19 5.95
N PRO A 292 -16.59 -5.42 5.72
CA PRO A 292 -16.14 -6.40 4.72
C PRO A 292 -16.61 -7.83 5.02
N PHE A 293 -16.78 -8.20 6.29
CA PHE A 293 -17.29 -9.52 6.68
C PHE A 293 -18.74 -9.76 6.24
N PHE A 294 -19.52 -8.70 6.01
CA PHE A 294 -20.89 -8.81 5.51
C PHE A 294 -20.95 -9.43 4.10
N THR A 295 -19.84 -9.41 3.35
CA THR A 295 -19.69 -10.12 2.07
C THR A 295 -19.96 -11.63 2.20
N PHE A 296 -19.64 -12.21 3.36
CA PHE A 296 -19.80 -13.65 3.63
C PHE A 296 -21.16 -13.99 4.27
N MET A 297 -21.95 -13.01 4.72
CA MET A 297 -23.19 -13.19 5.48
C MET A 297 -24.46 -13.29 4.60
N GLY A 298 -24.31 -13.77 3.36
CA GLY A 298 -25.40 -13.94 2.40
C GLY A 298 -25.75 -12.69 1.57
N ARG A 299 -26.75 -12.82 0.69
CA ARG A 299 -27.06 -11.81 -0.36
C ARG A 299 -27.38 -10.43 0.19
N ARG A 300 -28.26 -10.33 1.19
CA ARG A 300 -28.72 -9.03 1.73
C ARG A 300 -27.57 -8.26 2.38
N MET A 301 -26.78 -8.92 3.21
CA MET A 301 -25.62 -8.33 3.86
C MET A 301 -24.53 -7.96 2.86
N CYS A 302 -24.32 -8.76 1.81
CA CYS A 302 -23.39 -8.43 0.74
C CYS A 302 -23.81 -7.14 -0.01
N MET A 303 -25.11 -6.93 -0.29
CA MET A 303 -25.59 -5.67 -0.87
C MET A 303 -25.40 -4.48 0.10
N VAL A 304 -25.65 -4.68 1.40
CA VAL A 304 -25.40 -3.65 2.42
C VAL A 304 -23.92 -3.28 2.46
N ASN A 305 -23.00 -4.26 2.38
CA ASN A 305 -21.57 -4.00 2.22
C ASN A 305 -21.32 -3.13 0.97
N GLY A 306 -21.81 -3.54 -0.19
CA GLY A 306 -21.65 -2.77 -1.43
C GLY A 306 -22.11 -1.32 -1.30
N VAL A 307 -23.28 -1.07 -0.70
CA VAL A 307 -23.80 0.29 -0.49
C VAL A 307 -22.91 1.08 0.48
N LEU A 308 -22.57 0.51 1.64
CA LEU A 308 -21.75 1.18 2.63
C LEU A 308 -20.34 1.49 2.08
N GLN A 309 -19.73 0.58 1.34
CA GLN A 309 -18.43 0.81 0.71
C GLN A 309 -18.50 1.92 -0.34
N ILE A 310 -19.53 1.94 -1.20
CA ILE A 310 -19.70 3.01 -2.20
C ILE A 310 -19.90 4.37 -1.52
N LEU A 311 -20.81 4.44 -0.54
CA LEU A 311 -21.05 5.69 0.21
C LEU A 311 -19.77 6.18 0.89
N PHE A 312 -19.02 5.28 1.50
CA PHE A 312 -17.76 5.58 2.14
C PHE A 312 -16.74 6.17 1.15
N GLN A 313 -16.56 5.53 -0.01
CA GLN A 313 -15.66 6.05 -1.04
C GLN A 313 -16.10 7.40 -1.60
N VAL A 314 -17.41 7.63 -1.75
CA VAL A 314 -17.95 8.93 -2.19
C VAL A 314 -17.64 10.03 -1.17
N VAL A 315 -17.79 9.76 0.12
CA VAL A 315 -17.40 10.71 1.18
C VAL A 315 -15.92 11.05 1.08
N LEU A 316 -15.06 10.05 0.90
CA LEU A 316 -13.61 10.27 0.76
C LEU A 316 -13.24 11.04 -0.52
N ILE A 317 -13.99 10.89 -1.62
CA ILE A 317 -13.78 11.67 -2.86
C ILE A 317 -14.15 13.15 -2.62
N ILE A 318 -15.25 13.38 -1.91
CA ILE A 318 -15.70 14.74 -1.55
C ILE A 318 -14.71 15.38 -0.58
N SER A 319 -14.07 14.60 0.29
CA SER A 319 -13.25 15.10 1.37
C SER A 319 -11.81 15.48 0.98
N GLY A 320 -11.25 14.92 -0.10
CA GLY A 320 -9.90 15.22 -0.58
C GLY A 320 -9.59 14.64 -1.96
N ASN A 321 -8.53 15.11 -2.63
CA ASN A 321 -8.12 14.58 -3.92
C ASN A 321 -7.17 13.39 -3.73
N LEU A 322 -7.72 12.17 -3.72
CA LEU A 322 -6.97 10.90 -3.57
C LEU A 322 -6.75 10.18 -4.92
N SER A 323 -6.44 10.94 -5.99
CA SER A 323 -6.32 10.41 -7.36
C SER A 323 -7.60 9.65 -7.78
N PHE A 324 -7.47 8.55 -8.51
CA PHE A 324 -8.55 7.63 -8.87
C PHE A 324 -8.65 6.41 -7.93
N LEU A 325 -7.93 6.38 -6.80
CA LEU A 325 -7.92 5.26 -5.84
C LEU A 325 -9.34 4.92 -5.35
N ASN A 326 -10.06 5.94 -4.91
CA ASN A 326 -11.41 5.76 -4.35
C ASN A 326 -12.39 5.27 -5.40
N TRP A 327 -12.27 5.80 -6.62
CA TRP A 327 -13.05 5.37 -7.78
C TRP A 327 -12.77 3.90 -8.13
N LEU A 328 -11.50 3.48 -8.12
CA LEU A 328 -11.12 2.07 -8.31
C LEU A 328 -11.63 1.16 -7.20
N THR A 329 -11.88 1.69 -6.02
CA THR A 329 -12.41 0.91 -4.89
C THR A 329 -13.93 0.78 -4.94
N ILE A 330 -14.61 1.73 -5.58
CA ILE A 330 -16.03 1.61 -5.95
C ILE A 330 -16.25 0.46 -6.94
N VAL A 331 -15.36 0.28 -7.93
CA VAL A 331 -15.51 -0.75 -8.97
C VAL A 331 -15.75 -2.16 -8.41
N PRO A 332 -14.87 -2.77 -7.59
CA PRO A 332 -15.10 -4.11 -7.05
C PRO A 332 -16.31 -4.17 -6.10
N SER A 333 -16.69 -3.05 -5.47
CA SER A 333 -17.92 -2.97 -4.64
C SER A 333 -19.19 -3.19 -5.47
N LEU A 334 -19.17 -2.89 -6.78
CA LEU A 334 -20.30 -3.15 -7.67
C LEU A 334 -20.59 -4.66 -7.83
N ALA A 335 -19.61 -5.53 -7.60
CA ALA A 335 -19.79 -6.99 -7.64
C ALA A 335 -20.66 -7.54 -6.48
N CYS A 336 -20.99 -6.70 -5.49
CA CYS A 336 -21.93 -7.04 -4.43
C CYS A 336 -23.40 -6.98 -4.86
N PHE A 337 -23.72 -6.29 -5.96
CA PHE A 337 -25.08 -6.16 -6.47
C PHE A 337 -25.35 -7.23 -7.55
N ASP A 338 -26.58 -7.73 -7.60
CA ASP A 338 -27.05 -8.64 -8.64
C ASP A 338 -27.91 -7.92 -9.68
N ASP A 339 -28.26 -8.61 -10.75
CA ASP A 339 -29.04 -8.01 -11.85
C ASP A 339 -30.39 -7.46 -11.38
N ALA A 340 -31.02 -8.11 -10.39
CA ALA A 340 -32.26 -7.63 -9.79
C ALA A 340 -32.08 -6.27 -9.10
N ALA A 341 -30.94 -6.03 -8.46
CA ALA A 341 -30.60 -4.75 -7.84
C ALA A 341 -30.22 -3.67 -8.87
N LEU A 342 -29.56 -4.04 -9.97
CA LEU A 342 -29.04 -3.09 -10.97
C LEU A 342 -29.98 -2.85 -12.18
N ALA A 343 -31.07 -3.62 -12.31
CA ALA A 343 -31.98 -3.51 -13.46
C ALA A 343 -32.57 -2.11 -13.67
N PHE A 344 -32.68 -1.29 -12.63
CA PHE A 344 -33.21 0.08 -12.75
C PHE A 344 -32.28 1.03 -13.51
N LEU A 345 -30.97 0.71 -13.60
CA LEU A 345 -29.97 1.56 -14.24
C LEU A 345 -30.02 1.49 -15.78
N PHE A 346 -30.66 0.46 -16.34
CA PHE A 346 -30.71 0.22 -17.78
C PHE A 346 -32.06 0.65 -18.34
N TRP A 347 -32.06 1.63 -19.23
CA TRP A 347 -33.25 2.08 -19.94
C TRP A 347 -33.32 1.46 -21.36
N PRO A 348 -34.47 0.90 -21.81
CA PRO A 348 -35.75 0.77 -21.11
C PRO A 348 -35.81 -0.38 -20.10
N VAL A 349 -36.17 -0.08 -18.84
CA VAL A 349 -36.11 -1.04 -17.70
C VAL A 349 -36.97 -2.29 -17.94
N GLN A 350 -38.19 -2.11 -18.44
CA GLN A 350 -39.13 -3.23 -18.66
C GLN A 350 -38.55 -4.23 -19.66
N GLN A 351 -38.01 -3.74 -20.78
CA GLN A 351 -37.44 -4.56 -21.85
C GLN A 351 -36.21 -5.31 -21.38
N THR A 352 -35.31 -4.66 -20.63
CA THR A 352 -34.15 -5.32 -20.03
C THR A 352 -34.56 -6.45 -19.07
N LYS A 353 -35.59 -6.23 -18.23
CA LYS A 353 -36.12 -7.27 -17.33
C LYS A 353 -36.66 -8.48 -18.12
N TRP A 354 -37.41 -8.24 -19.20
CA TRP A 354 -37.92 -9.31 -20.06
C TRP A 354 -36.81 -10.12 -20.72
N THR A 355 -35.78 -9.46 -21.28
CA THR A 355 -34.63 -10.14 -21.90
C THR A 355 -33.87 -11.01 -20.90
N LEU A 356 -33.64 -10.51 -19.69
CA LEU A 356 -32.96 -11.26 -18.64
C LEU A 356 -33.78 -12.44 -18.13
N LEU A 357 -35.09 -12.29 -17.99
CA LEU A 357 -35.97 -13.41 -17.64
C LEU A 357 -35.98 -14.49 -18.71
N LYS A 358 -35.96 -14.10 -19.99
CA LYS A 358 -35.83 -15.06 -21.09
C LYS A 358 -34.53 -15.86 -20.95
N LEU A 359 -33.40 -15.19 -20.70
CA LEU A 359 -32.11 -15.83 -20.46
C LEU A 359 -32.12 -16.76 -19.24
N GLN A 360 -32.70 -16.31 -18.13
CA GLN A 360 -32.81 -17.12 -16.89
C GLN A 360 -33.68 -18.37 -17.12
N ASN A 361 -34.77 -18.24 -17.86
CA ASN A 361 -35.65 -19.36 -18.18
C ASN A 361 -34.98 -20.35 -19.15
N GLU A 362 -34.20 -19.86 -20.12
CA GLU A 362 -33.40 -20.70 -21.02
C GLU A 362 -32.31 -21.48 -20.26
N GLU A 363 -31.67 -20.86 -19.28
CA GLU A 363 -30.67 -21.50 -18.42
C GLU A 363 -31.31 -22.55 -17.49
N ALA A 364 -32.47 -22.23 -16.89
CA ALA A 364 -33.23 -23.15 -16.04
C ALA A 364 -33.82 -24.34 -16.82
N ALA A 365 -34.14 -24.15 -18.10
CA ALA A 365 -34.63 -25.21 -18.99
C ALA A 365 -33.55 -26.23 -19.38
N GLY A 366 -32.28 -26.03 -18.96
CA GLY A 366 -31.21 -27.00 -19.13
C GLY A 366 -30.68 -27.04 -20.56
N GLN A 367 -29.96 -26.00 -20.99
CA GLN A 367 -29.19 -26.04 -22.24
C GLN A 367 -28.08 -27.09 -22.16
N THR A 368 -27.93 -27.88 -23.23
CA THR A 368 -26.84 -28.85 -23.34
C THR A 368 -25.49 -28.13 -23.33
N ALA A 369 -24.61 -28.56 -22.42
CA ALA A 369 -23.30 -27.94 -22.26
C ALA A 369 -22.45 -28.14 -23.53
N THR A 370 -22.29 -27.09 -24.34
CA THR A 370 -21.37 -27.10 -25.48
C THR A 370 -19.92 -27.22 -25.00
N LYS A 371 -19.05 -27.82 -25.82
CA LYS A 371 -17.60 -27.97 -25.55
C LYS A 371 -16.95 -26.64 -25.11
N GLY A 372 -17.35 -25.52 -25.72
CA GLY A 372 -16.85 -24.18 -25.36
C GLY A 372 -17.22 -23.74 -23.94
N MET A 373 -18.43 -24.05 -23.45
CA MET A 373 -18.83 -23.75 -22.07
C MET A 373 -18.05 -24.58 -21.06
N LEU A 374 -17.75 -25.86 -21.38
CA LEU A 374 -16.92 -26.72 -20.53
C LEU A 374 -15.49 -26.19 -20.43
N ILE A 375 -14.87 -25.83 -21.56
CA ILE A 375 -13.52 -25.22 -21.58
C ILE A 375 -13.53 -23.91 -20.78
N ARG A 376 -14.55 -23.07 -20.95
CA ARG A 376 -14.67 -21.82 -20.18
C ARG A 376 -14.79 -22.07 -18.68
N ARG A 377 -15.54 -23.11 -18.28
CA ARG A 377 -15.65 -23.51 -16.87
C ARG A 377 -14.29 -23.96 -16.32
N LEU A 378 -13.53 -24.77 -17.07
CA LEU A 378 -12.17 -25.16 -16.69
C LEU A 378 -11.24 -23.95 -16.55
N VAL A 379 -11.28 -23.00 -17.49
CA VAL A 379 -10.49 -21.76 -17.42
C VAL A 379 -10.86 -20.94 -16.18
N ASN A 380 -12.15 -20.81 -15.85
CA ASN A 380 -12.58 -20.08 -14.66
C ASN A 380 -12.15 -20.78 -13.36
N VAL A 381 -12.18 -22.12 -13.32
CA VAL A 381 -11.70 -22.89 -12.16
C VAL A 381 -10.19 -22.73 -12.01
N ALA A 382 -9.42 -22.86 -13.09
CA ALA A 382 -7.98 -22.63 -13.09
C ALA A 382 -7.63 -21.20 -12.64
N PHE A 383 -8.39 -20.20 -13.11
CA PHE A 383 -8.28 -18.82 -12.66
C PHE A 383 -8.57 -18.68 -11.16
N GLY A 384 -9.62 -19.31 -10.65
CA GLY A 384 -9.93 -19.33 -9.21
C GLY A 384 -8.79 -19.93 -8.36
N ILE A 385 -8.19 -21.02 -8.83
CA ILE A 385 -7.04 -21.66 -8.18
C ILE A 385 -5.82 -20.73 -8.21
N LEU A 386 -5.55 -20.07 -9.33
CA LEU A 386 -4.47 -19.10 -9.45
C LEU A 386 -4.62 -17.94 -8.46
N ILE A 387 -5.81 -17.33 -8.40
CA ILE A 387 -6.08 -16.24 -7.46
C ILE A 387 -5.96 -16.70 -6.01
N ALA A 388 -6.42 -17.92 -5.69
CA ALA A 388 -6.29 -18.49 -4.35
C ALA A 388 -4.81 -18.70 -3.97
N TYR A 389 -4.00 -19.24 -4.89
CA TYR A 389 -2.57 -19.44 -4.69
C TYR A 389 -1.82 -18.11 -4.48
N LEU A 390 -2.03 -17.13 -5.36
CA LEU A 390 -1.42 -15.81 -5.24
C LEU A 390 -1.92 -15.01 -4.02
N SER A 391 -3.08 -15.37 -3.46
CA SER A 391 -3.60 -14.75 -2.24
C SER A 391 -2.90 -15.24 -0.97
N VAL A 392 -2.16 -16.36 -0.99
CA VAL A 392 -1.48 -16.91 0.19
C VAL A 392 -0.50 -15.90 0.82
N PRO A 393 0.49 -15.34 0.11
CA PRO A 393 1.42 -14.35 0.71
C PRO A 393 0.68 -13.09 1.19
N VAL A 394 -0.36 -12.66 0.49
CA VAL A 394 -1.18 -11.50 0.86
C VAL A 394 -1.91 -11.73 2.17
N VAL A 395 -2.53 -12.91 2.35
CA VAL A 395 -3.23 -13.27 3.60
C VAL A 395 -2.24 -13.41 4.76
N ILE A 396 -1.06 -14.02 4.52
CA ILE A 396 0.00 -14.09 5.53
C ILE A 396 0.42 -12.68 5.98
N ASN A 397 0.60 -11.75 5.04
CA ASN A 397 0.93 -10.35 5.34
C ASN A 397 -0.20 -9.64 6.11
N LEU A 398 -1.46 -9.87 5.73
CA LEU A 398 -2.64 -9.32 6.44
C LEU A 398 -2.74 -9.84 7.89
N LEU A 399 -2.36 -11.09 8.13
CA LEU A 399 -2.33 -11.68 9.47
C LEU A 399 -1.08 -11.30 10.28
N SER A 400 -0.03 -10.81 9.62
CA SER A 400 1.23 -10.40 10.26
C SER A 400 1.06 -9.16 11.16
N PRO A 401 1.69 -9.12 12.34
CA PRO A 401 1.76 -7.91 13.16
C PRO A 401 2.53 -6.77 12.47
N ARG A 402 3.47 -7.10 11.56
CA ARG A 402 4.25 -6.16 10.76
C ARG A 402 3.76 -6.19 9.31
N GLN A 403 2.49 -5.85 9.11
CA GLN A 403 1.89 -5.78 7.78
C GLN A 403 2.66 -4.77 6.91
N VAL A 404 3.13 -5.21 5.76
CA VAL A 404 3.74 -4.34 4.74
C VAL A 404 2.63 -3.77 3.85
N MET A 405 2.74 -2.50 3.51
CA MET A 405 1.72 -1.76 2.76
C MET A 405 2.02 -1.73 1.26
N ASN A 406 0.98 -1.79 0.43
CA ASN A 406 1.03 -1.58 -1.03
C ASN A 406 2.11 -2.39 -1.76
N THR A 407 2.38 -3.60 -1.28
CA THR A 407 3.42 -4.48 -1.85
C THR A 407 2.81 -5.45 -2.84
N SER A 408 3.48 -5.61 -3.98
CA SER A 408 3.30 -6.73 -4.90
C SER A 408 4.35 -7.80 -4.60
N PHE A 409 3.92 -9.05 -4.50
CA PHE A 409 4.84 -10.19 -4.28
C PHE A 409 5.38 -10.76 -5.60
N GLU A 410 4.80 -10.37 -6.74
CA GLU A 410 5.15 -10.88 -8.06
C GLU A 410 5.35 -9.77 -9.10
N PRO A 411 6.16 -9.99 -10.16
CA PRO A 411 6.42 -8.98 -11.20
C PRO A 411 5.18 -8.54 -11.99
N LEU A 412 4.15 -9.40 -12.07
CA LEU A 412 2.91 -9.14 -12.83
C LEU A 412 1.83 -8.39 -12.02
N ARG A 413 2.07 -8.16 -10.70
CA ARG A 413 1.18 -7.40 -9.81
C ARG A 413 -0.29 -7.82 -9.86
N ILE A 414 -0.54 -9.12 -9.97
CA ILE A 414 -1.89 -9.68 -10.15
C ILE A 414 -2.70 -9.68 -8.86
N VAL A 415 -2.06 -9.98 -7.72
CA VAL A 415 -2.71 -10.02 -6.40
C VAL A 415 -1.83 -9.28 -5.42
N ASN A 416 -2.27 -8.10 -4.99
CA ASN A 416 -1.45 -7.22 -4.16
C ASN A 416 -2.04 -7.04 -2.75
N THR A 417 -1.22 -6.43 -1.89
CA THR A 417 -1.67 -5.89 -0.60
C THR A 417 -2.02 -4.42 -0.78
N TYR A 418 -3.05 -3.96 -0.08
CA TYR A 418 -3.46 -2.56 -0.09
C TYR A 418 -3.51 -2.05 1.34
N GLY A 419 -2.95 -0.87 1.57
CA GLY A 419 -3.13 -0.13 2.80
C GLY A 419 -3.03 1.36 2.50
N ALA A 420 -3.78 2.15 3.25
CA ALA A 420 -3.81 3.58 3.08
C ALA A 420 -3.68 4.25 4.45
N PHE A 421 -2.78 5.23 4.54
CA PHE A 421 -2.69 6.17 5.66
C PHE A 421 -2.53 5.50 7.05
N GLY A 422 -1.76 4.41 7.14
CA GLY A 422 -1.43 3.78 8.42
C GLY A 422 -0.69 4.71 9.40
N SER A 423 0.09 5.65 8.86
CA SER A 423 0.71 6.75 9.58
C SER A 423 0.24 8.08 9.03
N ILE A 424 -0.04 9.04 9.92
CA ILE A 424 -0.52 10.38 9.57
C ILE A 424 0.49 11.41 10.02
N THR A 425 0.86 12.31 9.12
CA THR A 425 1.67 13.48 9.44
C THR A 425 0.82 14.51 10.15
N LYS A 426 1.39 15.16 11.18
CA LYS A 426 0.70 16.15 12.02
C LYS A 426 0.92 17.59 11.54
N GLU A 427 1.90 17.78 10.68
CA GLU A 427 2.27 19.08 10.13
C GLU A 427 2.36 18.96 8.62
N ARG A 428 1.85 19.97 7.90
CA ARG A 428 1.96 20.03 6.45
C ARG A 428 3.24 20.77 6.06
N THR A 429 4.26 20.01 5.70
CA THR A 429 5.51 20.52 5.11
C THR A 429 5.49 20.36 3.60
N GLU A 430 6.19 21.26 2.90
CA GLU A 430 6.25 21.30 1.45
C GLU A 430 7.61 21.80 0.97
N VAL A 431 8.12 21.20 -0.11
CA VAL A 431 9.30 21.70 -0.80
C VAL A 431 8.87 22.74 -1.84
N VAL A 432 9.43 23.94 -1.76
CA VAL A 432 9.19 25.05 -2.71
C VAL A 432 10.49 25.32 -3.46
N PHE A 433 10.44 25.26 -4.79
CA PHE A 433 11.57 25.63 -5.63
C PHE A 433 11.57 27.12 -5.91
N GLN A 434 12.74 27.73 -5.77
CA GLN A 434 12.97 29.14 -6.02
C GLN A 434 14.18 29.31 -6.94
N GLY A 435 14.11 30.30 -7.83
CA GLY A 435 15.24 30.71 -8.67
C GLY A 435 15.61 32.17 -8.47
N THR A 436 16.81 32.54 -8.89
CA THR A 436 17.22 33.95 -8.94
C THR A 436 18.10 34.24 -10.16
N LEU A 437 18.01 35.47 -10.67
CA LEU A 437 18.86 35.98 -11.74
C LEU A 437 20.16 36.62 -11.21
N ASN A 438 20.25 36.85 -9.89
CA ASN A 438 21.39 37.49 -9.28
C ASN A 438 22.67 36.66 -9.48
N VAL A 439 23.80 37.35 -9.63
CA VAL A 439 25.11 36.71 -9.84
C VAL A 439 25.55 35.96 -8.59
N THR A 440 25.29 36.53 -7.43
CA THR A 440 25.57 36.00 -6.09
C THR A 440 24.29 35.49 -5.44
N HIS A 441 24.39 34.38 -4.68
CA HIS A 441 23.25 33.74 -4.00
C HIS A 441 23.11 34.15 -2.53
N SER A 442 24.11 34.84 -1.97
CA SER A 442 24.28 35.10 -0.53
C SER A 442 24.19 36.59 -0.14
N ASP A 443 23.99 37.50 -1.09
CA ASP A 443 24.00 38.94 -0.80
C ASP A 443 22.67 39.39 -0.18
N GLU A 444 22.74 40.36 0.74
CA GLU A 444 21.55 40.99 1.32
C GLU A 444 20.79 41.76 0.22
N GLY A 445 19.64 41.24 -0.19
CA GLY A 445 18.82 41.82 -1.27
C GLY A 445 18.60 40.92 -2.49
N VAL A 446 19.11 39.67 -2.47
CA VAL A 446 18.78 38.69 -3.52
C VAL A 446 17.28 38.38 -3.51
N VAL A 447 16.63 38.64 -4.65
CA VAL A 447 15.22 38.28 -4.85
C VAL A 447 15.15 36.85 -5.37
N TRP A 448 14.46 36.00 -4.61
CA TRP A 448 14.15 34.63 -4.98
C TRP A 448 12.70 34.56 -5.45
N GLU A 449 12.50 34.16 -6.70
CA GLU A 449 11.16 34.00 -7.30
C GLU A 449 10.75 32.51 -7.26
N GLU A 450 9.52 32.23 -6.84
CA GLU A 450 9.00 30.88 -6.62
C GLU A 450 8.42 30.25 -7.89
N TYR A 451 8.65 28.94 -8.07
CA TYR A 451 7.95 28.13 -9.06
C TYR A 451 6.66 27.56 -8.46
N GLU A 452 5.54 27.71 -9.16
CA GLU A 452 4.23 27.21 -8.69
C GLU A 452 3.77 25.98 -9.45
N PHE A 453 3.30 24.97 -8.73
CA PHE A 453 2.76 23.73 -9.27
C PHE A 453 1.23 23.83 -9.51
N LEU A 454 0.66 22.89 -10.25
CA LEU A 454 -0.72 22.97 -10.76
C LEU A 454 -1.81 22.81 -9.70
N CYS A 455 -1.61 22.01 -8.67
CA CYS A 455 -2.60 21.70 -7.64
C CYS A 455 -2.01 21.50 -6.25
N LYS A 456 -0.71 21.26 -6.15
CA LYS A 456 0.02 21.21 -4.88
C LYS A 456 -0.13 22.53 -4.09
N PRO A 457 -0.26 22.48 -2.75
CA PRO A 457 -0.17 23.68 -1.93
C PRO A 457 1.11 24.48 -2.18
N GLY A 458 0.94 25.79 -2.38
CA GLY A 458 1.98 26.75 -2.73
C GLY A 458 1.51 28.15 -2.37
N ALA A 459 1.28 29.01 -3.37
CA ALA A 459 0.81 30.39 -3.18
C ALA A 459 -0.33 30.50 -2.15
N LEU A 460 -0.19 31.45 -1.22
CA LEU A 460 -1.10 31.56 -0.07
C LEU A 460 -2.49 32.02 -0.46
N ASP A 461 -2.63 32.81 -1.52
CA ASP A 461 -3.90 33.31 -2.03
C ASP A 461 -4.59 32.32 -2.99
N ARG A 462 -3.95 31.18 -3.27
CA ARG A 462 -4.52 30.13 -4.11
C ARG A 462 -5.45 29.22 -3.30
N ARG A 463 -6.66 29.03 -3.82
CA ARG A 463 -7.60 28.03 -3.28
C ARG A 463 -7.18 26.61 -3.70
N PRO A 464 -7.33 25.60 -2.82
CA PRO A 464 -7.08 24.21 -3.20
C PRO A 464 -7.92 23.76 -4.40
N CYS A 465 -7.37 22.90 -5.25
CA CYS A 465 -8.02 22.49 -6.50
C CYS A 465 -9.00 21.32 -6.30
N LEU A 466 -9.92 21.11 -7.24
CA LEU A 466 -10.77 19.93 -7.34
C LEU A 466 -10.44 19.20 -8.65
N ILE A 467 -9.80 18.03 -8.56
CA ILE A 467 -9.25 17.34 -9.74
C ILE A 467 -9.66 15.88 -9.88
N SER A 468 -10.11 15.21 -8.81
CA SER A 468 -10.50 13.80 -8.87
C SER A 468 -11.58 13.57 -9.93
N PRO A 469 -11.48 12.54 -10.79
CA PRO A 469 -10.55 11.40 -10.75
C PRO A 469 -9.18 11.61 -11.43
N TYR A 470 -8.93 12.77 -12.04
CA TYR A 470 -7.62 13.09 -12.61
C TYR A 470 -6.61 13.42 -11.51
N HIS A 471 -5.32 13.25 -11.78
CA HIS A 471 -4.25 13.67 -10.87
C HIS A 471 -3.00 14.12 -11.63
N TYR A 472 -2.29 15.09 -11.03
CA TYR A 472 -0.96 15.49 -11.46
C TYR A 472 0.07 14.66 -10.69
N ARG A 473 0.83 13.83 -11.40
CA ARG A 473 1.79 12.89 -10.81
C ARG A 473 2.94 13.63 -10.13
N LEU A 474 3.41 14.73 -10.73
CA LEU A 474 4.49 15.52 -10.16
C LEU A 474 4.08 16.20 -8.84
N ASP A 475 2.90 16.81 -8.79
CA ASP A 475 2.34 17.41 -7.57
C ASP A 475 2.19 16.40 -6.43
N TRP A 476 1.72 15.19 -6.77
CA TRP A 476 1.64 14.08 -5.82
C TRP A 476 3.02 13.60 -5.35
N LEU A 477 4.00 13.57 -6.24
CA LEU A 477 5.38 13.23 -5.91
C LEU A 477 6.03 14.24 -4.97
N MET A 478 5.75 15.54 -5.16
CA MET A 478 6.24 16.60 -4.28
C MET A 478 5.72 16.47 -2.85
N TRP A 479 4.51 15.93 -2.65
CA TRP A 479 4.01 15.63 -1.32
C TRP A 479 4.89 14.60 -0.58
N PHE A 480 5.34 13.54 -1.29
CA PHE A 480 6.27 12.56 -0.71
C PHE A 480 7.66 13.13 -0.47
N ALA A 481 8.15 13.94 -1.42
CA ALA A 481 9.44 14.62 -1.31
C ALA A 481 9.57 15.43 -0.01
N ALA A 482 8.47 16.00 0.50
CA ALA A 482 8.48 16.77 1.73
C ALA A 482 8.71 15.96 3.01
N PHE A 483 8.55 14.63 2.98
CA PHE A 483 8.76 13.74 4.13
C PHE A 483 10.07 12.95 4.07
N GLN A 484 10.72 12.93 2.91
CA GLN A 484 11.90 12.13 2.62
C GLN A 484 13.12 13.03 2.40
N THR A 485 14.30 12.45 2.37
CA THR A 485 15.52 13.18 2.00
C THR A 485 15.67 13.27 0.48
N TYR A 486 16.43 14.26 0.00
CA TYR A 486 16.74 14.37 -1.44
C TYR A 486 17.52 13.16 -1.96
N GLU A 487 18.26 12.46 -1.10
CA GLU A 487 19.00 11.23 -1.44
C GLU A 487 18.06 10.06 -1.78
N GLN A 488 16.89 10.00 -1.13
CA GLN A 488 15.86 9.01 -1.45
C GLN A 488 15.07 9.37 -2.71
N ASN A 489 15.11 10.64 -3.11
CA ASN A 489 14.38 11.20 -4.24
C ASN A 489 15.32 11.90 -5.22
N GLU A 490 16.20 11.14 -5.87
CA GLU A 490 17.20 11.67 -6.84
C GLU A 490 16.58 12.57 -7.94
N TRP A 491 15.30 12.36 -8.23
CA TRP A 491 14.54 13.13 -9.21
C TRP A 491 14.32 14.59 -8.82
N ILE A 492 14.36 14.92 -7.52
CA ILE A 492 14.32 16.30 -7.02
C ILE A 492 15.53 17.09 -7.54
N ILE A 493 16.69 16.43 -7.63
CA ILE A 493 17.91 17.04 -8.18
C ILE A 493 17.76 17.22 -9.69
N GLN A 494 17.18 16.24 -10.37
CA GLN A 494 16.94 16.31 -11.82
C GLN A 494 15.96 17.44 -12.17
N ILE A 495 14.85 17.59 -11.44
CA ILE A 495 13.94 18.72 -11.65
C ILE A 495 14.65 20.05 -11.36
N ALA A 496 15.41 20.18 -10.27
CA ALA A 496 16.17 21.41 -9.98
C ALA A 496 17.14 21.76 -11.13
N GLY A 497 17.86 20.78 -11.67
CA GLY A 497 18.74 20.96 -12.83
C GLY A 497 17.98 21.38 -14.10
N ARG A 498 16.78 20.84 -14.32
CA ARG A 498 15.91 21.19 -15.46
C ARG A 498 15.32 22.58 -15.35
N LEU A 499 14.94 23.00 -14.14
CA LEU A 499 14.53 24.37 -13.84
C LEU A 499 15.68 25.34 -14.08
N LEU A 500 16.90 24.98 -13.69
CA LEU A 500 18.10 25.81 -13.88
C LEU A 500 18.43 25.97 -15.36
N ALA A 501 18.22 24.92 -16.13
CA ALA A 501 18.36 24.93 -17.59
C ALA A 501 17.22 25.65 -18.32
N ASN A 502 16.15 26.05 -17.62
CA ASN A 502 14.90 26.59 -18.18
C ASN A 502 14.32 25.66 -19.28
N ASP A 503 14.31 24.34 -19.03
CA ASP A 503 13.86 23.32 -20.00
C ASP A 503 12.34 23.36 -20.18
N SER A 504 11.89 23.78 -21.37
CA SER A 504 10.47 23.91 -21.70
C SER A 504 9.66 22.61 -21.57
N THR A 505 10.32 21.45 -21.64
CA THR A 505 9.67 20.14 -21.51
C THR A 505 9.18 19.91 -20.09
N VAL A 506 10.03 20.14 -19.09
CA VAL A 506 9.67 19.90 -17.67
C VAL A 506 8.84 21.07 -17.12
N LEU A 507 9.13 22.29 -17.59
CA LEU A 507 8.36 23.48 -17.21
C LEU A 507 6.90 23.41 -17.65
N SER A 508 6.53 22.57 -18.63
CA SER A 508 5.12 22.38 -18.99
C SER A 508 4.31 21.62 -17.93
N LEU A 509 4.96 21.02 -16.92
CA LEU A 509 4.31 20.41 -15.75
C LEU A 509 4.11 21.42 -14.60
N ILE A 510 4.58 22.65 -14.76
CA ILE A 510 4.56 23.71 -13.77
C ILE A 510 3.54 24.76 -14.22
N ASP A 511 2.81 25.32 -13.27
CA ASP A 511 1.76 26.30 -13.53
C ASP A 511 2.35 27.69 -13.78
N HIS A 512 3.23 28.14 -12.88
CA HIS A 512 3.92 29.43 -13.00
C HIS A 512 5.44 29.27 -13.01
N ASN A 513 6.07 29.73 -14.10
CA ASN A 513 7.51 29.89 -14.20
C ASN A 513 7.88 31.39 -14.18
N PRO A 514 8.51 31.88 -13.11
CA PRO A 514 8.86 33.31 -12.99
C PRO A 514 9.91 33.78 -14.02
N PHE A 515 10.62 32.84 -14.65
CA PHE A 515 11.64 33.09 -15.68
C PHE A 515 11.14 32.83 -17.11
N GLN A 516 9.84 32.66 -17.31
CA GLN A 516 9.28 32.47 -18.65
C GLN A 516 9.49 33.74 -19.50
N GLY A 517 10.17 33.59 -20.63
CA GLY A 517 10.51 34.73 -21.50
C GLY A 517 11.59 35.67 -20.95
N LYS A 518 12.19 35.34 -19.79
CA LYS A 518 13.36 36.02 -19.22
C LYS A 518 14.63 35.18 -19.42
N ASP A 519 15.77 35.70 -18.97
CA ASP A 519 17.00 34.92 -18.83
C ASP A 519 16.80 33.73 -17.90
N LYS A 520 17.57 32.65 -18.13
CA LYS A 520 17.56 31.48 -17.25
C LYS A 520 18.08 31.84 -15.84
N PRO A 521 17.51 31.26 -14.78
CA PRO A 521 18.01 31.48 -13.42
C PRO A 521 19.48 31.03 -13.32
N ARG A 522 20.26 31.77 -12.52
CA ARG A 522 21.67 31.43 -12.25
C ARG A 522 21.81 30.48 -11.09
N TRP A 523 20.89 30.55 -10.14
CA TRP A 523 20.86 29.71 -8.96
C TRP A 523 19.42 29.23 -8.73
N ILE A 524 19.33 28.01 -8.21
CA ILE A 524 18.07 27.42 -7.74
C ILE A 524 18.28 26.86 -6.35
N ARG A 525 17.27 27.00 -5.52
CA ARG A 525 17.20 26.39 -4.19
C ARG A 525 15.84 25.75 -3.97
N GLY A 526 15.80 24.74 -3.12
CA GLY A 526 14.58 24.16 -2.58
C GLY A 526 14.51 24.44 -1.09
N GLU A 527 13.45 25.11 -0.65
CA GLU A 527 13.22 25.41 0.77
C GLU A 527 12.03 24.59 1.30
N HIS A 528 12.10 24.22 2.58
CA HIS A 528 11.00 23.55 3.27
C HIS A 528 10.11 24.59 3.96
N PHE A 529 8.87 24.67 3.52
CA PHE A 529 7.85 25.53 4.12
C PHE A 529 6.84 24.71 4.90
N ARG A 530 6.38 25.25 6.02
CA ARG A 530 5.25 24.73 6.77
C ARG A 530 3.99 25.51 6.42
N TYR A 531 2.98 24.80 5.94
CA TYR A 531 1.67 25.34 5.61
C TYR A 531 0.65 25.01 6.70
N LYS A 532 -0.28 25.94 6.92
CA LYS A 532 -1.43 25.73 7.79
C LYS A 532 -2.69 26.35 7.20
N PHE A 533 -3.83 25.70 7.40
CA PHE A 533 -5.11 26.30 7.07
C PHE A 533 -5.40 27.50 7.97
N THR A 534 -5.92 28.56 7.34
CA THR A 534 -6.36 29.76 8.06
C THR A 534 -7.55 29.48 8.95
N LYS A 535 -7.66 30.19 10.06
CA LYS A 535 -8.86 30.08 10.92
C LYS A 535 -10.09 30.69 10.23
N PRO A 536 -11.27 30.03 10.27
CA PRO A 536 -12.50 30.61 9.74
C PRO A 536 -12.78 31.98 10.37
N GLY A 537 -13.11 32.97 9.55
CA GLY A 537 -13.42 34.33 10.00
C GLY A 537 -12.21 35.24 10.27
N SER A 538 -10.97 34.80 10.02
CA SER A 538 -9.80 35.69 10.08
C SER A 538 -9.77 36.67 8.89
N ALA A 539 -9.09 37.82 9.05
CA ALA A 539 -8.89 38.77 7.94
C ALA A 539 -8.15 38.15 6.73
N SER A 540 -7.32 37.13 6.99
CA SER A 540 -6.66 36.30 5.98
C SER A 540 -7.65 35.37 5.28
N ALA A 541 -8.55 34.71 6.02
CA ALA A 541 -9.61 33.86 5.46
C ALA A 541 -10.60 34.64 4.59
N ALA A 542 -10.97 35.86 4.99
CA ALA A 542 -11.82 36.77 4.20
C ALA A 542 -11.20 37.17 2.86
N LYS A 543 -9.86 37.13 2.76
CA LYS A 543 -9.09 37.37 1.54
C LYS A 543 -8.73 36.08 0.79
N GLY A 544 -9.18 34.91 1.26
CA GLY A 544 -8.86 33.61 0.68
C GLY A 544 -7.42 33.16 0.87
N LYS A 545 -6.70 33.72 1.86
CA LYS A 545 -5.29 33.44 2.10
C LYS A 545 -5.08 32.25 3.05
N CYS A 546 -4.01 31.49 2.87
CA CYS A 546 -3.43 30.53 3.82
C CYS A 546 -2.41 31.24 4.74
N GLU A 547 -2.16 30.69 5.93
CA GLU A 547 -1.23 31.25 6.91
C GLU A 547 0.12 30.53 6.83
N ILE A 548 1.22 31.29 6.70
CA ILE A 548 2.59 30.81 6.96
C ILE A 548 2.92 31.15 8.40
N HIS A 549 3.34 30.16 9.19
CA HIS A 549 4.01 30.44 10.44
C HIS A 549 5.49 30.68 10.13
N PRO A 550 6.06 31.87 10.43
CA PRO A 550 7.46 32.18 10.15
C PRO A 550 8.42 31.50 11.14
N ASP A 551 8.09 30.28 11.61
CA ASP A 551 9.09 29.38 12.19
C ASP A 551 9.94 28.77 11.05
N CYS A 552 10.51 29.65 10.23
CA CYS A 552 11.70 29.38 9.44
C CYS A 552 12.88 29.36 10.41
N CYS A 553 12.98 28.29 11.20
CA CYS A 553 14.20 27.88 11.90
C CYS A 553 14.13 26.37 12.16
N GLY A 554 14.38 25.62 11.09
CA GLY A 554 14.73 24.22 11.11
C GLY A 554 15.62 23.82 9.94
N GLY A 555 16.19 24.80 9.22
CA GLY A 555 17.40 24.59 8.43
C GLY A 555 18.60 24.75 9.35
N LEU A 556 19.33 23.65 9.55
CA LEU A 556 20.78 23.50 9.66
C LEU A 556 21.73 24.62 10.18
N ASP A 557 21.28 25.66 10.89
CA ASP A 557 22.16 26.75 11.36
C ASP A 557 22.30 26.87 12.89
N LYS A 558 21.98 25.81 13.64
CA LYS A 558 22.39 25.65 15.05
C LYS A 558 22.87 24.24 15.37
N VAL A 559 23.67 23.67 14.49
CA VAL A 559 24.66 22.69 14.92
C VAL A 559 26.01 23.36 14.74
N ASP A 560 26.66 23.67 15.86
CA ASP A 560 28.07 24.04 15.88
C ASP A 560 28.86 22.80 15.44
N PHE A 561 28.99 22.60 14.12
CA PHE A 561 29.73 21.48 13.52
C PHE A 561 31.25 21.60 13.77
N SER A 562 31.72 22.69 14.38
CA SER A 562 33.07 22.78 14.92
C SER A 562 33.24 22.03 16.26
N LYS A 563 32.14 21.56 16.87
CA LYS A 563 32.15 20.82 18.15
C LYS A 563 31.37 19.51 18.16
N ALA A 564 30.81 19.09 17.04
CA ALA A 564 30.21 17.77 16.87
C ALA A 564 30.89 17.03 15.72
N ASP A 565 32.04 16.43 16.01
CA ASP A 565 32.73 15.56 15.06
C ASP A 565 32.00 14.20 14.99
N MET A 566 30.97 14.14 14.14
CA MET A 566 30.20 12.93 13.79
C MET A 566 30.39 12.55 12.31
N SER A 567 31.38 13.15 11.65
CA SER A 567 31.84 12.79 10.29
C SER A 567 32.34 11.34 10.24
N VAL A 568 33.03 10.93 11.29
CA VAL A 568 33.59 9.57 11.46
C VAL A 568 32.48 8.51 11.59
N LEU A 569 31.36 8.82 12.27
CA LEU A 569 30.30 7.84 12.46
C LEU A 569 29.52 7.57 11.16
N TYR A 570 29.33 8.60 10.34
CA TYR A 570 28.68 8.47 9.03
C TYR A 570 29.53 7.68 8.03
N GLU A 571 30.84 7.95 7.97
CA GLU A 571 31.78 7.16 7.17
C GLU A 571 31.87 5.70 7.67
N ILE A 572 31.88 5.47 8.99
CA ILE A 572 31.87 4.10 9.56
C ILE A 572 30.57 3.35 9.26
N MET A 573 29.41 4.02 9.27
CA MET A 573 28.12 3.41 8.95
C MET A 573 28.01 2.94 7.50
N LYS A 574 28.83 3.48 6.58
CA LYS A 574 28.92 3.01 5.19
C LYS A 574 29.59 1.64 5.05
N TYR A 575 30.44 1.25 6.01
CA TYR A 575 31.11 -0.06 6.06
C TYR A 575 30.30 -1.12 6.82
N ILE A 576 29.13 -0.75 7.36
CA ILE A 576 28.33 -1.61 8.24
C ILE A 576 26.99 -1.91 7.57
N ASP A 577 26.78 -3.16 7.14
CA ASP A 577 25.48 -3.62 6.68
C ASP A 577 24.63 -4.13 7.86
N LEU A 578 23.68 -3.31 8.31
CA LEU A 578 22.74 -3.66 9.38
C LEU A 578 21.62 -4.60 8.94
N ARG A 579 21.48 -4.89 7.64
CA ARG A 579 20.43 -5.73 7.06
C ARG A 579 20.90 -7.17 6.81
N GLY A 580 22.18 -7.46 7.01
CA GLY A 580 22.75 -8.80 6.85
C GLY A 580 22.11 -9.83 7.79
N PRO A 581 21.82 -11.06 7.30
CA PRO A 581 21.22 -12.11 8.12
C PRO A 581 22.14 -12.53 9.29
N SER A 582 23.46 -12.56 9.07
CA SER A 582 24.48 -12.87 10.07
C SER A 582 24.48 -11.86 11.23
N PHE A 583 24.36 -10.56 10.91
CA PHE A 583 24.27 -9.48 11.90
C PHE A 583 22.97 -9.57 12.72
N CYS A 584 21.83 -9.77 12.06
CA CYS A 584 20.54 -9.94 12.76
C CYS A 584 20.58 -11.13 13.73
N MET A 585 21.16 -12.26 13.31
CA MET A 585 21.30 -13.44 14.17
C MET A 585 22.24 -13.19 15.35
N ALA A 586 23.34 -12.45 15.16
CA ALA A 586 24.22 -12.03 16.25
C ALA A 586 23.48 -11.13 17.26
N VAL A 587 22.73 -10.12 16.80
CA VAL A 587 21.95 -9.24 17.69
C VAL A 587 20.87 -10.01 18.45
N ILE A 588 20.14 -10.90 17.78
CA ILE A 588 19.10 -11.73 18.42
C ILE A 588 19.71 -12.61 19.50
N THR A 589 20.82 -13.29 19.23
CA THR A 589 21.48 -14.17 20.21
C THR A 589 22.08 -13.39 21.38
N ILE A 590 22.62 -12.18 21.14
CA ILE A 590 23.12 -11.28 22.20
C ILE A 590 22.00 -10.83 23.14
N ILE A 591 20.83 -10.47 22.60
CA ILE A 591 19.68 -10.02 23.40
C ILE A 591 18.98 -11.19 24.08
N PHE A 592 18.82 -12.31 23.37
CA PHE A 592 18.10 -13.49 23.86
C PHE A 592 18.77 -14.09 25.09
N ASN A 593 20.11 -14.17 25.11
CA ASN A 593 20.86 -14.79 26.19
C ASN A 593 20.51 -14.19 27.57
N PRO A 594 20.67 -12.87 27.82
CA PRO A 594 20.30 -12.27 29.09
C PRO A 594 18.83 -12.35 29.47
N ILE A 595 17.94 -12.31 28.48
CA ILE A 595 16.51 -12.47 28.71
C ILE A 595 16.21 -13.90 29.16
N PHE A 596 16.79 -14.89 28.49
CA PHE A 596 16.56 -16.30 28.77
C PHE A 596 16.92 -16.66 30.21
N TRP A 597 18.15 -16.39 30.65
CA TRP A 597 18.55 -16.78 32.01
C TRP A 597 17.79 -16.00 33.08
N ASN A 598 17.48 -14.71 32.87
CA ASN A 598 16.70 -13.92 33.82
C ASN A 598 15.26 -14.41 33.97
N VAL A 599 14.60 -14.74 32.85
CA VAL A 599 13.23 -15.24 32.86
C VAL A 599 13.17 -16.62 33.50
N VAL A 600 14.06 -17.54 33.10
CA VAL A 600 14.08 -18.91 33.60
C VAL A 600 14.44 -18.94 35.09
N ALA A 601 15.42 -18.16 35.54
CA ALA A 601 15.82 -18.10 36.94
C ALA A 601 14.69 -17.57 37.84
N ARG A 602 13.97 -16.51 37.41
CA ARG A 602 12.81 -15.99 38.16
C ARG A 602 11.62 -16.93 38.16
N TRP A 603 11.36 -17.58 37.03
CA TRP A 603 10.33 -18.60 36.94
C TRP A 603 10.64 -19.74 37.92
N GLU A 604 11.90 -20.17 38.00
CA GLU A 604 12.35 -21.17 38.96
C GLU A 604 12.21 -20.70 40.41
N HIS A 605 12.60 -19.46 40.73
CA HIS A 605 12.46 -18.92 42.08
C HIS A 605 11.00 -18.91 42.56
N ARG A 606 10.05 -18.61 41.66
CA ARG A 606 8.60 -18.59 41.99
C ARG A 606 7.97 -19.98 42.02
N THR A 607 8.33 -20.85 41.08
CA THR A 607 7.60 -22.11 40.84
C THR A 607 8.34 -23.35 41.29
N ARG A 608 9.65 -23.30 41.54
CA ARG A 608 10.49 -24.47 41.82
C ARG A 608 10.33 -25.60 40.79
N GLY A 609 10.01 -25.26 39.53
CA GLY A 609 9.68 -26.21 38.47
C GLY A 609 10.84 -27.11 38.08
N LEU A 610 12.02 -26.55 37.85
CA LEU A 610 13.25 -27.27 37.52
C LEU A 610 13.74 -28.09 38.72
N THR A 611 13.70 -27.52 39.93
CA THR A 611 14.05 -28.26 41.15
C THR A 611 13.15 -29.48 41.36
N ARG A 612 11.84 -29.35 41.08
CA ARG A 612 10.91 -30.49 41.12
C ARG A 612 11.19 -31.54 40.04
N LEU A 613 11.55 -31.10 38.83
CA LEU A 613 11.85 -31.99 37.71
C LEU A 613 13.10 -32.84 37.95
N PHE A 614 14.19 -32.23 38.45
CA PHE A 614 15.47 -32.91 38.69
C PHE A 614 15.62 -33.47 40.10
N LYS A 615 14.61 -33.27 40.97
CA LYS A 615 14.58 -33.69 42.39
C LYS A 615 15.70 -33.12 43.28
N SER A 616 16.59 -32.28 42.74
CA SER A 616 17.68 -31.63 43.47
C SER A 616 17.92 -30.22 42.92
N PRO A 617 18.02 -29.19 43.78
CA PRO A 617 18.27 -27.82 43.35
C PRO A 617 19.68 -27.64 42.75
N TYR A 618 20.65 -28.43 43.23
CA TYR A 618 22.02 -28.42 42.68
C TYR A 618 22.04 -28.97 41.26
N VAL A 619 21.44 -30.14 41.02
CA VAL A 619 21.40 -30.75 39.68
C VAL A 619 20.66 -29.84 38.70
N ALA A 620 19.55 -29.23 39.13
CA ALA A 620 18.80 -28.28 38.32
C ALA A 620 19.62 -27.02 37.96
N CYS A 621 20.38 -26.47 38.92
CA CYS A 621 21.29 -25.34 38.70
C CYS A 621 22.45 -25.71 37.75
N TYR A 622 23.06 -26.89 37.91
CA TYR A 622 24.09 -27.38 36.99
C TYR A 622 23.56 -27.57 35.57
N SER A 623 22.36 -28.16 35.41
CA SER A 623 21.72 -28.31 34.11
C SER A 623 21.41 -26.96 33.45
N LEU A 624 20.88 -25.99 34.20
CA LEU A 624 20.67 -24.65 33.67
C LEU A 624 21.99 -23.96 33.28
N GLY A 625 23.04 -24.11 34.11
CA GLY A 625 24.37 -23.58 33.82
C GLY A 625 24.96 -24.15 32.52
N VAL A 626 24.81 -25.45 32.26
CA VAL A 626 25.23 -26.08 30.99
C VAL A 626 24.48 -25.49 29.79
N VAL A 627 23.17 -25.28 29.91
CA VAL A 627 22.38 -24.64 28.84
C VAL A 627 22.84 -23.20 28.59
N ILE A 628 23.10 -22.43 29.64
CA ILE A 628 23.62 -21.05 29.53
C ILE A 628 25.00 -21.05 28.86
N LEU A 629 25.88 -22.00 29.21
CA LEU A 629 27.18 -22.14 28.57
C LEU A 629 27.06 -22.44 27.06
N LEU A 630 26.20 -23.37 26.66
CA LEU A 630 25.96 -23.69 25.24
C LEU A 630 25.41 -22.48 24.48
N LEU A 631 24.47 -21.75 25.07
CA LEU A 631 23.94 -20.51 24.50
C LEU A 631 25.00 -19.41 24.40
N ASN A 632 25.94 -19.34 25.35
CA ASN A 632 27.06 -18.39 25.29
C ASN A 632 28.08 -18.77 24.20
N ILE A 633 28.35 -20.06 23.99
CA ILE A 633 29.18 -20.54 22.87
C ILE A 633 28.51 -20.17 21.55
N TYR A 634 27.21 -20.44 21.40
CA TYR A 634 26.47 -20.10 20.19
C TYR A 634 26.47 -18.60 19.91
N ARG A 635 26.22 -17.76 20.94
CA ARG A 635 26.31 -16.31 20.82
C ARG A 635 27.70 -15.85 20.37
N SER A 636 28.77 -16.38 20.96
CA SER A 636 30.15 -16.04 20.56
C SER A 636 30.44 -16.45 19.12
N HIS A 637 29.96 -17.61 18.68
CA HIS A 637 30.06 -18.04 17.29
C HIS A 637 29.30 -17.10 16.34
N SER A 638 28.05 -16.76 16.66
CA SER A 638 27.26 -15.80 15.87
C SER A 638 27.92 -14.41 15.80
N PHE A 639 28.55 -13.96 16.89
CA PHE A 639 29.31 -12.71 16.93
C PHE A 639 30.50 -12.75 15.97
N MET A 640 31.27 -13.85 15.96
CA MET A 640 32.40 -14.02 15.04
C MET A 640 31.95 -14.09 13.58
N VAL A 641 30.92 -14.88 13.27
CA VAL A 641 30.38 -15.00 11.90
C VAL A 641 29.92 -13.65 11.37
N ALA A 642 29.27 -12.83 12.20
CA ALA A 642 28.86 -11.48 11.80
C ALA A 642 30.03 -10.53 11.55
N MET A 643 31.18 -10.75 12.20
CA MET A 643 32.39 -9.96 11.96
C MET A 643 33.14 -10.37 10.69
N GLU A 644 33.14 -11.67 10.36
CA GLU A 644 33.82 -12.20 9.16
C GLU A 644 33.06 -11.89 7.87
N ASP A 645 31.74 -11.75 7.95
CA ASP A 645 30.84 -11.45 6.82
C ASP A 645 30.91 -9.98 6.34
N GLN A 646 31.66 -9.12 7.05
CA GLN A 646 31.72 -7.67 6.80
C GLN A 646 33.14 -7.13 6.57
N PRO A 647 33.29 -6.04 5.80
CA PRO A 647 34.60 -5.48 5.47
C PRO A 647 35.33 -4.91 6.69
N LYS A 648 36.65 -5.05 6.69
CA LYS A 648 37.54 -4.49 7.71
C LYS A 648 37.80 -3.01 7.43
N LEU A 649 37.97 -2.23 8.49
CA LEU A 649 38.25 -0.80 8.39
C LEU A 649 39.77 -0.56 8.43
N GLU A 650 40.34 0.05 7.38
CA GLU A 650 41.78 0.32 7.27
C GLU A 650 42.32 1.20 8.43
N LEU A 651 41.48 2.04 9.02
CA LEU A 651 41.86 2.85 10.19
C LEU A 651 42.12 2.00 11.45
N LEU A 652 41.41 0.88 11.60
CA LEU A 652 41.55 -0.06 12.72
C LEU A 652 42.67 -1.08 12.46
N ASP A 653 43.13 -1.24 11.21
CA ASP A 653 44.22 -2.14 10.82
C ASP A 653 45.62 -1.53 11.09
N ARG A 654 45.77 -0.90 12.27
CA ARG A 654 47.04 -0.36 12.75
C ARG A 654 47.63 -1.29 13.79
N VAL A 655 48.95 -1.48 13.74
CA VAL A 655 49.70 -2.30 14.70
C VAL A 655 49.43 -1.89 16.16
N GLN A 656 49.27 -0.59 16.42
CA GLN A 656 48.93 -0.08 17.76
C GLN A 656 47.55 -0.58 18.23
N VAL A 657 46.54 -0.57 17.35
CA VAL A 657 45.17 -1.01 17.65
C VAL A 657 45.11 -2.53 17.89
N TYR A 658 45.89 -3.30 17.14
CA TYR A 658 46.04 -4.73 17.36
C TYR A 658 46.59 -5.07 18.76
N TYR A 659 47.67 -4.40 19.20
CA TYR A 659 48.21 -4.60 20.55
C TYR A 659 47.27 -4.12 21.65
N MET A 660 46.53 -3.03 21.43
CA MET A 660 45.46 -2.60 22.35
C MET A 660 44.36 -3.66 22.47
N GLY A 661 43.96 -4.28 21.35
CA GLY A 661 42.97 -5.37 21.34
C GLY A 661 43.43 -6.58 22.15
N ILE A 662 44.70 -6.99 22.03
CA ILE A 662 45.29 -8.07 22.85
C ILE A 662 45.30 -7.69 24.34
N ALA A 663 45.72 -6.47 24.68
CA ALA A 663 45.74 -6.02 26.06
C ALA A 663 44.33 -6.03 26.68
N LEU A 664 43.31 -5.57 25.95
CA LEU A 664 41.91 -5.59 26.38
C LEU A 664 41.39 -7.02 26.60
N MET A 665 41.74 -7.96 25.73
CA MET A 665 41.34 -9.36 25.86
C MET A 665 42.01 -10.05 27.05
N LEU A 666 43.27 -9.71 27.36
CA LEU A 666 43.97 -10.22 28.54
C LEU A 666 43.34 -9.68 29.83
N ILE A 667 43.08 -8.37 29.90
CA ILE A 667 42.43 -7.71 31.05
C ILE A 667 41.01 -8.25 31.24
N GLY A 668 40.23 -8.34 30.16
CA GLY A 668 38.86 -8.85 30.21
C GLY A 668 38.80 -10.31 30.68
N SER A 669 39.69 -11.17 30.16
CA SER A 669 39.78 -12.57 30.58
C SER A 669 40.23 -12.70 32.03
N GLN A 670 41.14 -11.85 32.50
CA GLN A 670 41.53 -11.81 33.91
C GLN A 670 40.32 -11.51 34.80
N PHE A 671 39.47 -10.55 34.43
CA PHE A 671 38.25 -10.25 35.19
C PHE A 671 37.22 -11.37 35.15
N VAL A 672 37.00 -12.02 34.00
CA VAL A 672 36.05 -13.13 33.88
C VAL A 672 36.51 -14.34 34.69
N ILE A 673 37.78 -14.75 34.55
CA ILE A 673 38.33 -15.94 35.24
C ILE A 673 38.39 -15.70 36.75
N SER A 674 38.89 -14.55 37.20
CA SER A 674 38.95 -14.24 38.64
C SER A 674 37.55 -14.13 39.26
N SER A 675 36.56 -13.58 38.53
CA SER A 675 35.17 -13.57 38.98
C SER A 675 34.59 -14.98 39.12
N PHE A 676 34.85 -15.85 38.13
CA PHE A 676 34.39 -17.24 38.15
C PHE A 676 35.02 -18.04 39.29
N LEU A 677 36.32 -17.86 39.55
CA LEU A 677 37.01 -18.51 40.67
C LEU A 677 36.48 -18.04 42.02
N ALA A 678 36.10 -16.76 42.15
CA ALA A 678 35.59 -16.19 43.39
C ALA A 678 34.11 -16.55 43.66
N LEU A 679 33.28 -16.66 42.62
CA LEU A 679 31.86 -17.02 42.72
C LEU A 679 31.59 -18.53 42.63
N GLY A 680 32.52 -19.31 42.07
CA GLY A 680 32.31 -20.71 41.74
C GLY A 680 31.19 -20.93 40.70
N PHE A 681 30.92 -22.19 40.39
CA PHE A 681 29.94 -22.54 39.34
C PHE A 681 28.51 -22.11 39.72
N THR A 682 28.07 -22.43 40.95
CA THR A 682 26.70 -22.13 41.41
C THR A 682 26.46 -20.64 41.61
N GLY A 683 27.47 -19.88 42.06
CA GLY A 683 27.37 -18.43 42.18
C GLY A 683 27.36 -17.71 40.82
N THR A 684 28.03 -18.28 39.82
CA THR A 684 28.06 -17.71 38.46
C THR A 684 26.75 -17.93 37.71
N PHE A 685 26.15 -19.12 37.83
CA PHE A 685 24.94 -19.50 37.07
C PHE A 685 23.65 -19.41 37.90
N LEU A 686 23.47 -18.29 38.61
CA LEU A 686 22.20 -17.90 39.26
C LEU A 686 21.68 -18.90 40.32
N GLY A 687 22.59 -19.55 41.06
CA GLY A 687 22.25 -20.52 42.11
C GLY A 687 21.44 -19.93 43.27
N ASP A 688 21.51 -18.62 43.48
CA ASP A 688 20.69 -17.87 44.44
C ASP A 688 19.18 -18.03 44.16
N TYR A 689 18.78 -18.09 42.89
CA TYR A 689 17.38 -18.33 42.50
C TYR A 689 16.91 -19.75 42.82
N PHE A 690 17.84 -20.72 42.87
CA PHE A 690 17.59 -22.10 43.31
C PHE A 690 17.63 -22.26 44.83
N GLY A 691 17.88 -21.18 45.58
CA GLY A 691 18.02 -21.20 47.04
C GLY A 691 19.41 -21.60 47.54
N ILE A 692 20.40 -21.70 46.63
CA ILE A 692 21.80 -22.00 46.96
C ILE A 692 22.51 -20.67 47.19
N LEU A 693 22.39 -20.14 48.41
CA LEU A 693 22.86 -18.80 48.76
C LEU A 693 24.26 -18.84 49.38
N MET A 694 25.15 -17.96 48.92
CA MET A 694 26.46 -17.78 49.55
C MET A 694 26.33 -17.20 50.97
N GLU A 695 27.25 -17.55 51.86
CA GLU A 695 27.22 -17.08 53.25
C GLU A 695 27.47 -15.57 53.37
N LYS A 696 28.32 -15.03 52.50
CA LYS A 696 28.68 -13.60 52.46
C LYS A 696 28.89 -13.16 51.01
N LYS A 697 28.60 -11.88 50.71
CA LYS A 697 28.91 -11.27 49.41
C LYS A 697 30.42 -11.26 49.21
N VAL A 698 30.89 -11.66 48.04
CA VAL A 698 32.31 -11.63 47.69
C VAL A 698 32.77 -10.19 47.52
N THR A 699 33.75 -9.77 48.31
CA THR A 699 34.35 -8.42 48.28
C THR A 699 35.82 -8.40 47.85
N GLY A 700 36.42 -9.58 47.61
CA GLY A 700 37.79 -9.71 47.12
C GLY A 700 37.94 -9.32 45.64
N PHE A 701 39.16 -9.37 45.11
CA PHE A 701 39.40 -9.14 43.68
C PHE A 701 38.62 -10.15 42.83
N PRO A 702 37.91 -9.74 41.75
CA PRO A 702 37.88 -8.39 41.14
C PRO A 702 36.75 -7.46 41.62
N PHE A 703 35.89 -7.91 42.54
CA PHE A 703 34.73 -7.16 43.05
C PHE A 703 35.09 -5.94 43.92
N ASN A 704 36.32 -5.85 44.41
CA ASN A 704 36.82 -4.66 45.11
C ASN A 704 37.05 -3.45 44.17
N PHE A 705 37.26 -3.71 42.87
CA PHE A 705 37.62 -2.66 41.91
C PHE A 705 36.42 -2.14 41.13
N MET A 706 35.48 -3.02 40.77
CA MET A 706 34.28 -2.65 40.04
C MET A 706 33.12 -3.59 40.37
N ASP A 707 31.90 -3.05 40.30
CA ASP A 707 30.69 -3.85 40.38
C ASP A 707 30.49 -4.66 39.10
N ASN A 708 30.05 -5.91 39.25
CA ASN A 708 29.76 -6.82 38.14
C ASN A 708 30.94 -7.05 37.16
N PRO A 709 32.14 -7.41 37.67
CA PRO A 709 33.37 -7.53 36.89
C PRO A 709 33.29 -8.57 35.76
N MET A 710 32.45 -9.60 35.90
CA MET A 710 32.26 -10.62 34.87
C MET A 710 31.58 -10.08 33.60
N TYR A 711 30.59 -9.18 33.74
CA TYR A 711 29.90 -8.58 32.61
C TYR A 711 30.81 -7.62 31.86
N TRP A 712 31.51 -6.74 32.58
CA TRP A 712 32.46 -5.80 31.99
C TRP A 712 33.71 -6.49 31.41
N GLY A 713 34.20 -7.55 32.05
CA GLY A 713 35.29 -8.37 31.52
C GLY A 713 34.90 -9.08 30.21
N SER A 714 33.68 -9.61 30.12
CA SER A 714 33.16 -10.19 28.88
C SER A 714 32.99 -9.14 27.77
N THR A 715 32.52 -7.93 28.09
CA THR A 715 32.46 -6.82 27.13
C THR A 715 33.85 -6.41 26.64
N ALA A 716 34.85 -6.34 27.54
CA ALA A 716 36.23 -6.05 27.17
C ALA A 716 36.83 -7.12 26.24
N ASN A 717 36.49 -8.39 26.44
CA ASN A 717 36.90 -9.48 25.54
C ASN A 717 36.31 -9.35 24.14
N TYR A 718 35.01 -9.02 24.01
CA TYR A 718 34.39 -8.77 22.70
C TYR A 718 34.97 -7.53 22.02
N LEU A 719 35.26 -6.46 22.79
CA LEU A 719 35.91 -5.27 22.26
C LEU A 719 37.32 -5.60 21.75
N GLY A 720 38.10 -6.33 22.54
CA GLY A 720 39.44 -6.78 22.17
C GLY A 720 39.42 -7.61 20.89
N LEU A 721 38.49 -8.56 20.77
CA LEU A 721 38.31 -9.40 19.58
C LEU A 721 37.92 -8.57 18.34
N ALA A 722 37.06 -7.56 18.50
CA ALA A 722 36.67 -6.66 17.42
C ALA A 722 37.85 -5.83 16.90
N LEU A 723 38.68 -5.32 17.81
CA LEU A 723 39.87 -4.54 17.48
C LEU A 723 40.97 -5.39 16.82
N ILE A 724 41.20 -6.60 17.32
CA ILE A 724 42.15 -7.56 16.71
C ILE A 724 41.78 -7.87 15.26
N ASN A 725 40.49 -7.97 14.96
CA ASN A 725 39.99 -8.28 13.61
C ASN A 725 39.75 -7.02 12.74
N ALA A 726 40.10 -5.82 13.24
CA ALA A 726 39.84 -4.54 12.58
C ALA A 726 38.38 -4.37 12.09
N SER A 727 37.43 -4.90 12.85
CA SER A 727 36.03 -5.05 12.44
C SER A 727 35.15 -3.95 13.04
N PRO A 728 34.63 -3.00 12.23
CA PRO A 728 33.75 -1.93 12.72
C PRO A 728 32.42 -2.48 13.26
N ILE A 729 31.91 -3.56 12.66
CA ILE A 729 30.70 -4.24 13.12
C ILE A 729 30.89 -4.94 14.45
N GLY A 730 32.09 -5.49 14.73
CA GLY A 730 32.42 -6.05 16.03
C GLY A 730 32.41 -5.01 17.14
N VAL A 731 32.84 -3.77 16.86
CA VAL A 731 32.78 -2.66 17.83
C VAL A 731 31.32 -2.28 18.12
N LEU A 732 30.49 -2.23 17.08
CA LEU A 732 29.05 -1.97 17.22
C LEU A 732 28.34 -3.07 18.02
N LEU A 733 28.57 -4.34 17.68
CA LEU A 733 28.00 -5.49 18.40
C LEU A 733 28.46 -5.51 19.87
N THR A 734 29.70 -5.09 20.14
CA THR A 734 30.19 -4.95 21.52
C THR A 734 29.42 -3.88 22.30
N ALA A 735 29.07 -2.77 21.66
CA ALA A 735 28.20 -1.76 22.29
C ALA A 735 26.81 -2.32 22.61
N VAL A 736 26.25 -3.16 21.72
CA VAL A 736 24.99 -3.88 21.96
C VAL A 736 25.12 -4.83 23.16
N VAL A 737 26.23 -5.59 23.26
CA VAL A 737 26.51 -6.46 24.41
C VAL A 737 26.57 -5.64 25.71
N ALA A 738 27.30 -4.52 25.72
CA ALA A 738 27.43 -3.65 26.88
C ALA A 738 26.07 -3.11 27.35
N LEU A 739 25.22 -2.69 26.40
CA LEU A 739 23.87 -2.22 26.69
C LEU A 739 23.00 -3.34 27.28
N CYS A 740 23.03 -4.53 26.68
CA CYS A 740 22.27 -5.69 27.17
C CYS A 740 22.68 -6.07 28.59
N TYR A 741 23.98 -6.09 28.89
CA TYR A 741 24.48 -6.37 30.23
C TYR A 741 24.11 -5.28 31.23
N LYS A 742 24.13 -4.00 30.83
CA LYS A 742 23.68 -2.90 31.71
C LYS A 742 22.19 -3.05 32.07
N VAL A 743 21.35 -3.43 31.11
CA VAL A 743 19.92 -3.71 31.35
C VAL A 743 19.74 -4.94 32.25
N ALA A 744 20.51 -6.01 32.02
CA ALA A 744 20.49 -7.21 32.85
C ALA A 744 20.87 -6.89 34.30
N ILE A 745 21.96 -6.15 34.52
CA ILE A 745 22.41 -5.73 35.85
C ILE A 745 21.33 -4.90 36.56
N ALA A 746 20.68 -3.97 35.85
CA ALA A 746 19.60 -3.15 36.43
C ALA A 746 18.40 -3.98 36.87
N TYR A 747 18.13 -5.11 36.20
CA TYR A 747 17.07 -6.03 36.57
C TYR A 747 17.50 -7.03 37.67
N GLU A 748 18.71 -7.57 37.59
CA GLU A 748 19.26 -8.59 38.51
C GLU A 748 19.56 -7.99 39.89
N GLY A 749 20.19 -6.81 39.95
CA GLY A 749 20.70 -6.19 41.17
C GLY A 749 19.66 -6.08 42.31
N PRO A 750 18.53 -5.36 42.11
CA PRO A 750 17.52 -5.19 43.15
C PRO A 750 16.85 -6.51 43.59
N PHE A 751 16.79 -7.50 42.69
CA PHE A 751 16.15 -8.78 42.99
C PHE A 751 17.06 -9.66 43.84
N THR A 752 18.34 -9.80 43.47
CA THR A 752 19.31 -10.55 44.26
C THR A 752 19.50 -9.92 45.64
N GLU A 753 19.55 -8.59 45.75
CA GLU A 753 19.61 -7.91 47.06
C GLU A 753 18.43 -8.25 47.97
N ASN A 754 17.21 -8.32 47.42
CA ASN A 754 16.01 -8.70 48.18
C ASN A 754 16.11 -10.15 48.72
N ILE A 755 16.63 -11.09 47.93
CA ILE A 755 16.83 -12.49 48.37
C ILE A 755 17.78 -12.54 49.58
N TYR A 756 18.91 -11.83 49.52
CA TYR A 756 19.87 -11.79 50.63
C TYR A 756 19.33 -11.01 51.85
N GLN A 757 18.52 -9.96 51.66
CA GLN A 757 17.83 -9.27 52.75
C GLN A 757 16.83 -10.20 53.47
N GLN A 758 16.01 -10.96 52.74
CA GLN A 758 15.07 -11.92 53.32
C GLN A 758 15.77 -13.02 54.13
N ARG A 759 16.94 -13.49 53.67
CA ARG A 759 17.78 -14.42 54.44
C ARG A 759 18.27 -13.78 55.73
N SER A 760 18.78 -12.55 55.69
CA SER A 760 19.28 -11.85 56.88
C SER A 760 18.20 -11.65 57.95
N LEU A 761 16.95 -11.38 57.54
CA LEU A 761 15.80 -11.27 58.44
C LEU A 761 15.41 -12.63 59.02
N SER A 762 15.42 -13.69 58.21
CA SER A 762 15.12 -15.06 58.65
C SER A 762 16.17 -15.62 59.63
N CYS A 763 17.45 -15.23 59.48
CA CYS A 763 18.52 -15.59 60.41
C CYS A 763 18.56 -14.76 61.69
N LYS A 764 17.87 -13.61 61.76
CA LYS A 764 17.69 -12.84 63.02
C LYS A 764 16.54 -13.38 63.88
N HIS A 765 15.64 -14.16 63.29
CA HIS A 765 14.47 -14.77 63.95
C HIS A 765 14.66 -16.26 64.29
N LYS A 766 15.80 -16.84 63.94
CA LYS A 766 16.31 -18.12 64.45
C LYS A 766 17.44 -17.83 65.41
#